data_AF-A0A2N5N0S5-F1
#
_entry.id   AF-A0A2N5N0S5-F1
#
_cell.length_a   1.000
_cell.length_b   1.000
_cell.length_c   1.000
_cell.angle_alpha   90.00
_cell.angle_beta   90.00
_cell.angle_gamma   90.00
#
_symmetry.space_group_name_H-M   'P 1'
#
loop_
_entity.id
_entity.type
_entity.pdbx_description
1 polymer ?
#
loop_
_entity_poly.entity_id
_entity_poly.type
_entity_poly.pdbx_seq_one_letter_code
_entity_poly.pdbx_strand_id
1 'polypeptide(L)'
;MRQWVRKGLGIMLSAALAAGIAWPGAQPAQAAEETPLKLVEGGGNWKVLVTPADQGSVWRAVYDDSSWDAGTAPLGYPVRAETATSRFGGIATTIGYGGSSSNKYLTTYFRKTVQLSGAADYKRFVGSFGVDDGMVLYVNGTEIARYNMPEGPISYSTLSVEGKSAPLSFYDVDLTDKLAGVVKEGANEIAVEVHQQSKSSSDLYFDMELLAYKTAGQTPVDPPQSPLPQSVALTFHGDPRTELGVAWYTYEDYPGTKLQVAEKSGAPAGGGFPADKALTFEGSAERVETYQTKADKAAGKKTVYQSHKAKAVGLKPGTDYVFRVGDGEDGHWSGTGSFRTEAAQPEAFTFLYTTDSQGTTDADFVTWAHTLQEGLDRFPQSAFVANTGDLVDNGDLEEQWSWFFDKPKELLMSRPLVPLVGNHESKSYGNFTQHFNLPNLSQTGAKPDGSVYSFDYGPAHFMVINTEYSLAASSAEYQQIYRNQVEWLRAEAARTDKKWKVVLLHKSMYSVASHVSDSDVVSFRSELTKVFDEMGVDLVLGGHDHTYTRSFQMLGGEAQKDKLPDADGQVVDPKGTLYLITNAAGDKRYNVKTGMEFPYAAKYEQPGKEMFTGVQVSDDSIGFQAYTTTEAGTTDAYDAYRIKRTDAAPAAVRDARWSVNADGKLQVEWKAPAGAAPTAYRLYERSDALGANWTVTVPHVDGKTAYAYVLEGADPKGKYELAVRATAGRGNSAAAFVKTNAETASATPTPTPTASASPTATPSASPTTSPTPTSSTSPTPSASPTASPSASPTTSPSASPTTSPSGTPAPTPVVTPTPTPTPLPSASPTASPTPAPTSSPTPAPSALPSATPAPAPIKDVPATHWASASIRQAIQLGIAQGYEDGSFRPDASVSRAELAVLLARALQLPSAGGQAAFKDAAQIPAWARGSIAGAAEAGLIGGYEDGSFRPDRAVTRAELAVLAAKAAGLSPAAGARPDYADLASIPAWARPSVAALQQAGLMGGIGGDRFAPTAPVTRAQAAALLVRLSAQQAA
;
A
#
# COMPACT_ATOMS: atom_id res chain seq x y z
N MET A 1 -56.22 14.62 -13.19
CA MET A 1 -56.38 14.17 -14.58
C MET A 1 -55.67 12.84 -14.75
N ARG A 2 -56.43 11.77 -14.57
CA ARG A 2 -56.08 10.41 -14.98
C ARG A 2 -56.49 10.25 -16.44
N GLN A 3 -55.80 9.33 -17.14
CA GLN A 3 -56.04 8.85 -18.51
C GLN A 3 -55.43 9.69 -19.64
N TRP A 4 -54.82 8.98 -20.60
CA TRP A 4 -54.25 9.42 -21.89
C TRP A 4 -52.72 9.60 -21.98
N VAL A 5 -51.95 8.57 -21.62
CA VAL A 5 -50.68 8.27 -22.31
C VAL A 5 -50.56 6.75 -22.51
N ARG A 6 -51.38 6.22 -23.42
CA ARG A 6 -51.13 4.96 -24.15
C ARG A 6 -51.82 5.09 -25.51
N LYS A 7 -51.05 4.83 -26.58
CA LYS A 7 -51.37 4.82 -28.02
C LYS A 7 -51.03 6.11 -28.77
N GLY A 8 -50.10 5.99 -29.73
CA GLY A 8 -49.84 7.03 -30.73
C GLY A 8 -48.43 7.09 -31.31
N LEU A 9 -47.62 6.03 -31.22
CA LEU A 9 -46.41 5.91 -32.05
C LEU A 9 -46.87 5.49 -33.45
N GLY A 10 -46.81 6.40 -34.42
CA GLY A 10 -47.11 6.09 -35.80
C GLY A 10 -47.49 7.33 -36.59
N ILE A 11 -46.67 7.64 -37.60
CA ILE A 11 -46.89 8.63 -38.66
C ILE A 11 -46.46 10.04 -38.27
N MET A 12 -45.19 10.36 -38.56
CA MET A 12 -44.72 11.62 -39.18
C MET A 12 -43.19 11.61 -39.17
N LEU A 13 -42.57 10.86 -40.09
CA LEU A 13 -41.25 11.22 -40.61
C LEU A 13 -41.04 10.60 -42.00
N SER A 14 -41.74 11.14 -42.98
CA SER A 14 -41.47 10.90 -44.40
C SER A 14 -41.75 12.17 -45.19
N ALA A 15 -40.91 13.20 -44.98
CA ALA A 15 -40.71 14.32 -45.90
C ALA A 15 -39.57 15.25 -45.42
N ALA A 16 -38.30 14.88 -45.64
CA ALA A 16 -37.18 15.83 -45.75
C ALA A 16 -35.91 15.12 -46.21
N LEU A 17 -35.78 14.84 -47.51
CA LEU A 17 -34.48 14.57 -48.15
C LEU A 17 -34.58 14.90 -49.64
N ALA A 18 -34.65 16.19 -49.93
CA ALA A 18 -34.50 16.75 -51.27
C ALA A 18 -33.96 18.18 -51.18
N ALA A 19 -32.78 18.36 -50.57
CA ALA A 19 -31.89 19.51 -50.78
C ALA A 19 -30.53 19.15 -50.18
N GLY A 20 -29.57 18.80 -51.05
CA GLY A 20 -28.20 18.50 -50.64
C GLY A 20 -27.51 19.75 -50.11
N ILE A 21 -27.39 19.86 -48.80
CA ILE A 21 -26.46 20.76 -48.11
C ILE A 21 -25.76 19.91 -47.06
N ALA A 22 -24.46 19.68 -47.24
CA ALA A 22 -23.61 18.97 -46.30
C ALA A 22 -23.17 19.92 -45.18
N TRP A 23 -23.38 19.53 -43.91
CA TRP A 23 -22.73 20.15 -42.75
C TRP A 23 -21.37 19.49 -42.50
N PRO A 24 -20.28 20.25 -42.29
CA PRO A 24 -19.02 19.69 -41.81
C PRO A 24 -19.16 19.41 -40.31
N GLY A 25 -19.35 18.14 -39.95
CA GLY A 25 -19.48 17.74 -38.54
C GLY A 25 -20.07 16.35 -38.27
N ALA A 26 -20.49 15.60 -39.29
CA ALA A 26 -20.90 14.20 -39.08
C ALA A 26 -19.66 13.29 -39.13
N GLN A 27 -19.32 12.67 -37.99
CA GLN A 27 -18.49 11.46 -37.99
C GLN A 27 -19.10 10.44 -38.98
N PRO A 28 -18.29 9.68 -39.73
CA PRO A 28 -18.82 8.60 -40.54
C PRO A 28 -19.63 7.67 -39.64
N ALA A 29 -20.83 7.28 -40.08
CA ALA A 29 -21.64 6.30 -39.40
C ALA A 29 -20.77 5.05 -39.18
N GLN A 30 -20.49 4.75 -37.91
CA GLN A 30 -19.83 3.51 -37.50
C GLN A 30 -20.65 2.37 -38.09
N ALA A 31 -20.02 1.51 -38.90
CA ALA A 31 -20.68 0.34 -39.45
C ALA A 31 -21.32 -0.42 -38.29
N ALA A 32 -22.59 -0.80 -38.40
CA ALA A 32 -23.26 -1.56 -37.36
C ALA A 32 -22.42 -2.80 -37.04
N GLU A 33 -21.83 -2.84 -35.84
CA GLU A 33 -20.98 -3.94 -35.41
C GLU A 33 -21.85 -5.21 -35.32
N GLU A 34 -21.52 -6.22 -36.12
CA GLU A 34 -22.19 -7.52 -36.03
C GLU A 34 -21.92 -8.14 -34.65
N THR A 35 -22.99 -8.46 -33.92
CA THR A 35 -22.91 -9.16 -32.64
C THR A 35 -22.33 -10.57 -32.86
N PRO A 36 -21.29 -11.00 -32.12
CA PRO A 36 -20.75 -12.34 -32.26
C PRO A 36 -21.75 -13.42 -31.85
N LEU A 37 -21.62 -14.60 -32.44
CA LEU A 37 -22.32 -15.78 -31.94
C LEU A 37 -21.65 -16.25 -30.64
N LYS A 38 -22.42 -16.30 -29.55
CA LYS A 38 -22.02 -16.99 -28.32
C LYS A 38 -22.16 -18.50 -28.53
N LEU A 39 -21.11 -19.13 -29.06
CA LEU A 39 -21.10 -20.57 -29.28
C LEU A 39 -21.11 -21.33 -27.94
N VAL A 40 -20.42 -20.80 -26.94
CA VAL A 40 -20.58 -21.18 -25.53
C VAL A 40 -20.82 -19.90 -24.74
N GLU A 41 -21.92 -19.83 -24.01
CA GLU A 41 -22.23 -18.72 -23.10
C GLU A 41 -21.61 -18.96 -21.71
N GLY A 42 -20.90 -17.96 -21.18
CA GLY A 42 -20.43 -17.94 -19.80
C GLY A 42 -21.60 -17.89 -18.81
N GLY A 43 -21.46 -18.52 -17.65
CA GLY A 43 -22.56 -18.77 -16.73
C GLY A 43 -23.57 -19.80 -17.27
N GLY A 44 -23.25 -20.51 -18.37
CA GLY A 44 -24.15 -21.47 -18.99
C GLY A 44 -24.20 -22.82 -18.25
N ASN A 45 -25.17 -23.66 -18.62
CA ASN A 45 -25.23 -25.04 -18.09
C ASN A 45 -24.17 -25.94 -18.71
N TRP A 46 -23.64 -26.85 -17.87
CA TRP A 46 -22.65 -27.87 -18.21
C TRP A 46 -23.06 -29.24 -17.65
N LYS A 47 -22.69 -30.29 -18.38
CA LYS A 47 -22.61 -31.64 -17.82
C LYS A 47 -21.31 -31.77 -17.03
N VAL A 48 -21.38 -32.36 -15.84
CA VAL A 48 -20.23 -32.52 -14.94
C VAL A 48 -20.16 -33.96 -14.43
N LEU A 49 -18.94 -34.51 -14.40
CA LEU A 49 -18.66 -35.80 -13.79
C LEU A 49 -17.50 -35.67 -12.80
N VAL A 50 -17.78 -36.05 -11.55
CA VAL A 50 -16.82 -36.13 -10.45
C VAL A 50 -16.60 -37.61 -10.14
N THR A 51 -15.44 -38.15 -10.49
CA THR A 51 -15.16 -39.59 -10.38
C THR A 51 -13.67 -39.87 -10.15
N PRO A 52 -13.30 -40.95 -9.43
CA PRO A 52 -11.91 -41.39 -9.33
C PRO A 52 -11.47 -42.25 -10.52
N ALA A 53 -12.39 -42.60 -11.42
CA ALA A 53 -12.12 -43.54 -12.52
C ALA A 53 -11.61 -42.82 -13.77
N ASP A 54 -10.61 -43.40 -14.42
CA ASP A 54 -10.12 -42.95 -15.72
C ASP A 54 -11.22 -43.06 -16.78
N GLN A 55 -11.59 -41.93 -17.38
CA GLN A 55 -12.59 -41.86 -18.45
C GLN A 55 -11.99 -42.17 -19.83
N GLY A 56 -10.67 -42.32 -19.94
CA GLY A 56 -9.96 -42.51 -21.20
C GLY A 56 -10.14 -41.31 -22.14
N SER A 57 -10.13 -41.57 -23.46
CA SER A 57 -10.27 -40.51 -24.48
C SER A 57 -11.66 -40.44 -25.13
N VAL A 58 -12.51 -41.45 -24.93
CA VAL A 58 -13.79 -41.59 -25.67
C VAL A 58 -14.76 -40.45 -25.34
N TRP A 59 -14.76 -39.98 -24.08
CA TRP A 59 -15.60 -38.87 -23.61
C TRP A 59 -15.19 -37.50 -24.18
N ARG A 60 -14.13 -37.38 -24.99
CA ARG A 60 -13.69 -36.09 -25.57
C ARG A 60 -14.43 -35.73 -26.85
N ALA A 61 -15.15 -36.68 -27.44
CA ALA A 61 -15.90 -36.55 -28.69
C ALA A 61 -17.39 -36.88 -28.48
N VAL A 62 -18.08 -37.45 -29.46
CA VAL A 62 -19.47 -37.90 -29.31
C VAL A 62 -19.53 -39.00 -28.24
N TYR A 63 -20.28 -38.74 -27.17
CA TYR A 63 -20.35 -39.61 -26.00
C TYR A 63 -21.72 -39.47 -25.32
N ASP A 64 -22.22 -40.55 -24.74
CA ASP A 64 -23.48 -40.54 -23.96
C ASP A 64 -23.20 -40.11 -22.51
N ASP A 65 -23.35 -38.81 -22.25
CA ASP A 65 -23.24 -38.20 -20.92
C ASP A 65 -24.60 -38.01 -20.23
N SER A 66 -25.64 -38.75 -20.65
CA SER A 66 -26.98 -38.65 -20.06
C SER A 66 -26.99 -38.96 -18.55
N SER A 67 -26.05 -39.78 -18.09
CA SER A 67 -25.84 -40.13 -16.68
C SER A 67 -25.02 -39.11 -15.87
N TRP A 68 -24.43 -38.10 -16.51
CA TRP A 68 -23.64 -37.06 -15.83
C TRP A 68 -24.58 -36.03 -15.19
N ASP A 69 -24.15 -35.51 -14.04
CA ASP A 69 -24.82 -34.42 -13.36
C ASP A 69 -24.80 -33.16 -14.23
N ALA A 70 -25.66 -32.19 -13.93
CA ALA A 70 -25.71 -30.93 -14.64
C ALA A 70 -25.75 -29.76 -13.67
N GLY A 71 -25.10 -28.66 -14.04
CA GLY A 71 -25.04 -27.45 -13.22
C GLY A 71 -24.80 -26.19 -14.03
N THR A 72 -25.21 -25.06 -13.48
CA THR A 72 -24.94 -23.73 -14.03
C THR A 72 -23.55 -23.29 -13.59
N ALA A 73 -22.69 -22.90 -14.54
CA ALA A 73 -21.37 -22.36 -14.24
C ALA A 73 -21.48 -20.95 -13.61
N PRO A 74 -20.47 -20.48 -12.86
CA PRO A 74 -19.25 -21.19 -12.50
C PRO A 74 -19.50 -22.37 -11.54
N LEU A 75 -18.87 -23.52 -11.82
CA LEU A 75 -18.99 -24.74 -11.00
C LEU A 75 -17.75 -24.93 -10.14
N GLY A 76 -17.91 -25.35 -8.89
CA GLY A 76 -16.75 -25.53 -8.00
C GLY A 76 -17.08 -25.94 -6.56
N TYR A 77 -16.12 -25.81 -5.64
CA TYR A 77 -16.33 -26.07 -4.21
C TYR A 77 -17.03 -24.90 -3.50
N PRO A 78 -17.75 -25.09 -2.37
CA PRO A 78 -18.50 -24.01 -1.74
C PRO A 78 -17.59 -22.89 -1.20
N VAL A 79 -18.07 -21.65 -1.29
CA VAL A 79 -17.28 -20.41 -1.51
C VAL A 79 -16.72 -19.77 -0.22
N ARG A 80 -15.40 -19.50 -0.25
CA ARG A 80 -14.72 -18.37 0.41
C ARG A 80 -14.66 -17.19 -0.57
N ALA A 81 -14.52 -15.94 -0.10
CA ALA A 81 -14.61 -14.73 -0.93
C ALA A 81 -13.64 -14.66 -2.14
N GLU A 82 -12.62 -15.53 -2.19
CA GLU A 82 -11.55 -15.58 -3.19
C GLU A 82 -11.89 -16.41 -4.46
N THR A 83 -12.94 -17.24 -4.47
CA THR A 83 -13.26 -18.12 -5.62
C THR A 83 -14.17 -17.48 -6.68
N ALA A 84 -13.86 -16.23 -7.07
CA ALA A 84 -14.57 -15.49 -8.11
C ALA A 84 -13.60 -14.91 -9.16
N THR A 85 -14.04 -14.86 -10.42
CA THR A 85 -13.31 -14.16 -11.48
C THR A 85 -14.01 -12.86 -11.84
N SER A 86 -13.28 -11.87 -12.36
CA SER A 86 -13.87 -10.60 -12.77
C SER A 86 -14.89 -10.75 -13.91
N ARG A 87 -14.72 -11.73 -14.81
CA ARG A 87 -15.63 -11.98 -15.95
C ARG A 87 -16.80 -12.90 -15.64
N PHE A 88 -16.61 -13.93 -14.81
CA PHE A 88 -17.63 -14.98 -14.59
C PHE A 88 -18.25 -14.96 -13.18
N GLY A 89 -17.75 -14.15 -12.25
CA GLY A 89 -18.30 -14.03 -10.90
C GLY A 89 -18.02 -15.24 -10.00
N GLY A 90 -18.79 -15.39 -8.92
CA GLY A 90 -18.63 -16.47 -7.93
C GLY A 90 -19.31 -17.79 -8.34
N ILE A 91 -19.06 -18.86 -7.59
CA ILE A 91 -19.59 -20.20 -7.88
C ILE A 91 -21.12 -20.23 -7.78
N ALA A 92 -21.76 -20.60 -8.89
CA ALA A 92 -23.21 -20.77 -9.01
C ALA A 92 -23.66 -22.19 -8.68
N THR A 93 -22.89 -23.22 -9.06
CA THR A 93 -23.18 -24.62 -8.71
C THR A 93 -22.05 -25.26 -7.94
N THR A 94 -22.34 -25.68 -6.70
CA THR A 94 -21.39 -26.47 -5.92
C THR A 94 -21.34 -27.91 -6.42
N ILE A 95 -20.13 -28.43 -6.62
CA ILE A 95 -19.88 -29.82 -7.02
C ILE A 95 -19.06 -30.56 -5.94
N GLY A 96 -19.27 -31.87 -5.82
CA GLY A 96 -18.59 -32.69 -4.82
C GLY A 96 -17.10 -32.88 -5.11
N TYR A 97 -16.33 -33.31 -4.10
CA TYR A 97 -14.88 -33.58 -4.22
C TYR A 97 -14.52 -35.07 -4.04
N GLY A 98 -15.52 -35.95 -4.01
CA GLY A 98 -15.37 -37.36 -3.65
C GLY A 98 -15.59 -37.63 -2.17
N GLY A 99 -15.09 -38.77 -1.68
CA GLY A 99 -15.38 -39.27 -0.33
C GLY A 99 -14.53 -38.68 0.81
N SER A 100 -13.51 -37.87 0.53
CA SER A 100 -12.60 -37.32 1.54
C SER A 100 -12.09 -35.92 1.17
N SER A 101 -12.10 -35.00 2.14
CA SER A 101 -11.61 -33.62 1.97
C SER A 101 -10.07 -33.50 1.94
N SER A 102 -9.35 -34.50 2.44
CA SER A 102 -7.88 -34.60 2.38
C SER A 102 -7.38 -35.50 1.25
N ASN A 103 -8.30 -36.12 0.51
CA ASN A 103 -8.00 -37.03 -0.60
C ASN A 103 -9.09 -36.88 -1.67
N LYS A 104 -9.19 -35.67 -2.21
CA LYS A 104 -10.14 -35.29 -3.27
C LYS A 104 -9.73 -35.91 -4.60
N TYR A 105 -10.68 -36.00 -5.52
CA TYR A 105 -10.38 -36.40 -6.91
C TYR A 105 -9.60 -35.30 -7.61
N LEU A 106 -8.55 -35.70 -8.33
CA LEU A 106 -7.63 -34.76 -8.99
C LEU A 106 -8.24 -34.13 -10.23
N THR A 107 -9.07 -34.87 -10.96
CA THR A 107 -9.66 -34.43 -12.22
C THR A 107 -11.17 -34.33 -12.10
N THR A 108 -11.72 -33.23 -12.59
CA THR A 108 -13.16 -33.03 -12.80
C THR A 108 -13.43 -32.86 -14.30
N TYR A 109 -14.47 -33.52 -14.80
CA TYR A 109 -14.80 -33.53 -16.23
C TYR A 109 -16.04 -32.70 -16.52
N PHE A 110 -15.99 -31.89 -17.57
CA PHE A 110 -17.09 -31.06 -18.03
C PHE A 110 -17.38 -31.31 -19.51
N ARG A 111 -18.66 -31.33 -19.89
CA ARG A 111 -19.11 -31.54 -21.27
C ARG A 111 -20.27 -30.63 -21.66
N LYS A 112 -20.31 -30.26 -22.93
CA LYS A 112 -21.41 -29.48 -23.54
C LYS A 112 -21.46 -29.70 -25.05
N THR A 113 -22.65 -29.95 -25.58
CA THR A 113 -22.89 -29.96 -27.03
C THR A 113 -23.41 -28.60 -27.46
N VAL A 114 -22.81 -28.02 -28.50
CA VAL A 114 -23.19 -26.71 -29.05
C VAL A 114 -23.53 -26.84 -30.53
N GLN A 115 -24.50 -26.04 -31.00
CA GLN A 115 -24.93 -26.04 -32.40
C GLN A 115 -24.29 -24.86 -33.14
N LEU A 116 -23.64 -25.13 -34.26
CA LEU A 116 -23.03 -24.13 -35.13
C LEU A 116 -23.64 -24.21 -36.53
N SER A 117 -24.38 -23.16 -36.92
CA SER A 117 -24.96 -23.04 -38.26
C SER A 117 -24.14 -22.05 -39.10
N GLY A 118 -23.82 -22.42 -40.33
CA GLY A 118 -22.96 -21.61 -41.20
C GLY A 118 -21.52 -21.60 -40.70
N ALA A 119 -20.97 -22.75 -40.30
CA ALA A 119 -19.63 -22.86 -39.71
C ALA A 119 -18.53 -22.21 -40.58
N ALA A 120 -18.67 -22.28 -41.91
CA ALA A 120 -17.75 -21.69 -42.87
C ALA A 120 -17.77 -20.14 -42.89
N ASP A 121 -18.83 -19.51 -42.36
CA ASP A 121 -18.97 -18.06 -42.32
C ASP A 121 -18.14 -17.44 -41.20
N TYR A 122 -17.82 -18.20 -40.15
CA TYR A 122 -17.05 -17.72 -39.01
C TYR A 122 -15.55 -17.75 -39.32
N LYS A 123 -14.90 -16.60 -39.12
CA LYS A 123 -13.50 -16.36 -39.47
C LYS A 123 -12.61 -16.17 -38.26
N ARG A 124 -13.20 -16.03 -37.06
CA ARG A 124 -12.48 -15.84 -35.80
C ARG A 124 -13.23 -16.50 -34.65
N PHE A 125 -12.48 -17.17 -33.77
CA PHE A 125 -13.00 -17.78 -32.55
C PHE A 125 -12.20 -17.30 -31.36
N VAL A 126 -12.89 -16.83 -30.32
CA VAL A 126 -12.28 -16.24 -29.13
C VAL A 126 -12.83 -16.91 -27.88
N GLY A 127 -11.95 -17.49 -27.07
CA GLY A 127 -12.29 -18.18 -25.83
C GLY A 127 -11.92 -17.35 -24.60
N SER A 128 -12.76 -17.42 -23.58
CA SER A 128 -12.46 -16.90 -22.24
C SER A 128 -12.75 -17.96 -21.18
N PHE A 129 -11.90 -18.05 -20.17
CA PHE A 129 -11.88 -19.16 -19.22
C PHE A 129 -11.63 -18.66 -17.81
N GLY A 130 -12.41 -19.17 -16.85
CA GLY A 130 -12.12 -19.12 -15.43
C GLY A 130 -11.91 -20.55 -14.94
N VAL A 131 -10.72 -20.88 -14.45
CA VAL A 131 -10.34 -22.26 -14.11
C VAL A 131 -9.46 -22.29 -12.88
N ASP A 132 -9.70 -23.23 -11.97
CA ASP A 132 -8.79 -23.49 -10.86
C ASP A 132 -7.66 -24.46 -11.24
N ASP A 133 -6.47 -24.22 -10.71
CA ASP A 133 -5.24 -24.96 -11.02
C ASP A 133 -4.98 -25.11 -12.53
N GLY A 134 -5.39 -26.20 -13.20
CA GLY A 134 -5.13 -26.43 -14.63
C GLY A 134 -6.29 -27.01 -15.43
N MET A 135 -6.29 -26.82 -16.75
CA MET A 135 -7.27 -27.47 -17.64
C MET A 135 -6.71 -27.93 -18.99
N VAL A 136 -7.46 -28.83 -19.61
CA VAL A 136 -7.35 -29.19 -21.03
C VAL A 136 -8.71 -29.09 -21.70
N LEU A 137 -8.76 -28.37 -22.82
CA LEU A 137 -9.95 -28.15 -23.66
C LEU A 137 -9.88 -29.02 -24.91
N TYR A 138 -10.95 -29.77 -25.16
CA TYR A 138 -11.18 -30.57 -26.35
C TYR A 138 -12.42 -30.08 -27.10
N VAL A 139 -12.33 -30.06 -28.43
CA VAL A 139 -13.47 -29.84 -29.31
C VAL A 139 -13.51 -30.97 -30.34
N ASN A 140 -14.65 -31.66 -30.44
CA ASN A 140 -14.85 -32.82 -31.32
C ASN A 140 -13.76 -33.91 -31.18
N GLY A 141 -13.21 -34.11 -29.98
CA GLY A 141 -12.14 -35.06 -29.69
C GLY A 141 -10.72 -34.56 -29.96
N THR A 142 -10.55 -33.36 -30.53
CA THR A 142 -9.25 -32.74 -30.76
C THR A 142 -8.90 -31.80 -29.62
N GLU A 143 -7.67 -31.87 -29.11
CA GLU A 143 -7.18 -30.94 -28.10
C GLU A 143 -6.94 -29.57 -28.72
N ILE A 144 -7.59 -28.55 -28.18
CA ILE A 144 -7.52 -27.17 -28.67
C ILE A 144 -6.49 -26.38 -27.87
N ALA A 145 -6.60 -26.45 -26.54
CA ALA A 145 -5.76 -25.70 -25.64
C ALA A 145 -5.62 -26.44 -24.32
N ARG A 146 -4.51 -26.18 -23.62
CA ARG A 146 -4.32 -26.56 -22.23
C ARG A 146 -3.67 -25.39 -21.50
N TYR A 147 -4.00 -25.22 -20.22
CA TYR A 147 -3.47 -24.15 -19.39
C TYR A 147 -3.04 -24.73 -18.05
N ASN A 148 -1.86 -24.32 -17.59
CA ASN A 148 -1.22 -24.82 -16.36
C ASN A 148 -1.16 -26.36 -16.27
N MET A 149 -0.98 -27.03 -17.41
CA MET A 149 -0.81 -28.48 -17.52
C MET A 149 0.57 -28.80 -18.13
N PRO A 150 1.25 -29.88 -17.69
CA PRO A 150 2.57 -30.23 -18.19
C PRO A 150 2.56 -30.58 -19.69
N GLU A 151 3.72 -30.47 -20.33
CA GLU A 151 3.90 -30.99 -21.69
C GLU A 151 3.85 -32.53 -21.69
N GLY A 152 3.40 -33.10 -22.81
CA GLY A 152 3.30 -34.55 -23.00
C GLY A 152 1.89 -35.12 -22.73
N PRO A 153 1.77 -36.45 -22.68
CA PRO A 153 0.49 -37.13 -22.49
C PRO A 153 -0.16 -36.76 -21.15
N ILE A 154 -1.43 -36.36 -21.19
CA ILE A 154 -2.24 -36.08 -19.99
C ILE A 154 -3.12 -37.28 -19.66
N SER A 155 -3.13 -37.66 -18.40
CA SER A 155 -4.02 -38.65 -17.79
C SER A 155 -4.81 -38.00 -16.66
N TYR A 156 -5.89 -38.64 -16.20
CA TYR A 156 -6.68 -38.19 -15.04
C TYR A 156 -5.89 -38.09 -13.71
N SER A 157 -4.66 -38.60 -13.68
CA SER A 157 -3.77 -38.52 -12.51
C SER A 157 -2.68 -37.47 -12.67
N THR A 158 -2.60 -36.82 -13.83
CA THR A 158 -1.64 -35.77 -14.11
C THR A 158 -2.02 -34.52 -13.32
N LEU A 159 -1.07 -34.00 -12.54
CA LEU A 159 -1.24 -32.75 -11.78
C LEU A 159 -1.08 -31.54 -12.69
N SER A 160 -1.72 -30.43 -12.33
CA SER A 160 -1.35 -29.12 -12.86
C SER A 160 0.11 -28.78 -12.49
N VAL A 161 0.72 -27.88 -13.26
CA VAL A 161 2.14 -27.51 -13.09
C VAL A 161 2.34 -26.72 -11.79
N GLU A 162 1.42 -25.80 -11.50
CA GLU A 162 1.43 -24.98 -10.29
C GLU A 162 0.07 -25.01 -9.60
N GLY A 163 0.08 -24.93 -8.27
CA GLY A 163 -1.13 -24.74 -7.47
C GLY A 163 -1.49 -23.27 -7.44
N LYS A 164 -2.76 -22.93 -7.60
CA LYS A 164 -3.28 -21.56 -7.54
C LYS A 164 -4.30 -21.48 -6.43
N SER A 165 -4.18 -20.45 -5.60
CA SER A 165 -5.12 -20.19 -4.50
C SER A 165 -6.37 -19.42 -4.93
N ALA A 166 -6.40 -18.97 -6.19
CA ALA A 166 -7.53 -18.28 -6.81
C ALA A 166 -7.64 -18.75 -8.28
N PRO A 167 -8.86 -18.72 -8.87
CA PRO A 167 -9.05 -19.17 -10.24
C PRO A 167 -8.21 -18.38 -11.24
N LEU A 168 -7.49 -19.08 -12.10
CA LEU A 168 -6.84 -18.51 -13.27
C LEU A 168 -7.90 -17.97 -14.23
N SER A 169 -7.67 -16.75 -14.71
CA SER A 169 -8.53 -16.09 -15.68
C SER A 169 -7.75 -15.85 -16.98
N PHE A 170 -8.26 -16.40 -18.07
CA PHE A 170 -7.74 -16.18 -19.41
C PHE A 170 -8.84 -15.49 -20.23
N TYR A 171 -8.59 -14.26 -20.67
CA TYR A 171 -9.57 -13.48 -21.41
C TYR A 171 -9.17 -13.31 -22.86
N ASP A 172 -10.18 -13.41 -23.73
CA ASP A 172 -10.11 -13.12 -25.16
C ASP A 172 -8.98 -13.83 -25.90
N VAL A 173 -8.75 -15.09 -25.54
CA VAL A 173 -7.78 -15.96 -26.19
C VAL A 173 -8.23 -16.25 -27.62
N ASP A 174 -7.39 -15.89 -28.59
CA ASP A 174 -7.63 -16.26 -29.97
C ASP A 174 -7.39 -17.77 -30.18
N LEU A 175 -8.47 -18.49 -30.50
CA LEU A 175 -8.48 -19.93 -30.77
C LEU A 175 -8.71 -20.23 -32.25
N THR A 176 -8.70 -19.22 -33.10
CA THR A 176 -9.09 -19.33 -34.51
C THR A 176 -8.33 -20.41 -35.25
N ASP A 177 -7.00 -20.38 -35.19
CA ASP A 177 -6.15 -21.36 -35.90
C ASP A 177 -6.31 -22.78 -35.35
N LYS A 178 -6.60 -22.90 -34.05
CA LYS A 178 -6.76 -24.19 -33.36
C LYS A 178 -8.13 -24.82 -33.64
N LEU A 179 -9.15 -24.00 -33.82
CA LEU A 179 -10.52 -24.44 -34.11
C LEU A 179 -10.78 -24.58 -35.62
N ALA A 180 -9.94 -23.99 -36.47
CA ALA A 180 -10.01 -24.12 -37.92
C ALA A 180 -9.98 -25.60 -38.35
N GLY A 181 -11.06 -26.04 -39.01
CA GLY A 181 -11.21 -27.44 -39.45
C GLY A 181 -11.56 -28.45 -38.33
N VAL A 182 -11.62 -28.01 -37.07
CA VAL A 182 -12.09 -28.84 -35.94
C VAL A 182 -13.59 -28.62 -35.70
N VAL A 183 -14.06 -27.37 -35.76
CA VAL A 183 -15.49 -27.07 -35.70
C VAL A 183 -16.17 -27.45 -37.02
N LYS A 184 -17.40 -27.97 -36.94
CA LYS A 184 -18.17 -28.45 -38.08
C LYS A 184 -19.59 -27.88 -38.08
N GLU A 185 -20.24 -27.94 -39.23
CA GLU A 185 -21.67 -27.62 -39.35
C GLU A 185 -22.50 -28.54 -38.45
N GLY A 186 -23.44 -27.97 -37.71
CA GLY A 186 -24.30 -28.69 -36.77
C GLY A 186 -23.67 -28.88 -35.39
N ALA A 187 -23.82 -30.09 -34.83
CA ALA A 187 -23.45 -30.38 -33.45
C ALA A 187 -21.92 -30.47 -33.27
N ASN A 188 -21.41 -29.76 -32.28
CA ASN A 188 -20.01 -29.78 -31.85
C ASN A 188 -19.92 -30.14 -30.37
N GLU A 189 -19.01 -31.04 -30.04
CA GLU A 189 -18.79 -31.51 -28.67
C GLU A 189 -17.67 -30.70 -28.03
N ILE A 190 -17.95 -30.02 -26.92
CA ILE A 190 -16.98 -29.32 -26.08
C ILE A 190 -16.76 -30.16 -24.83
N ALA A 191 -15.52 -30.51 -24.55
CA ALA A 191 -15.13 -31.33 -23.40
C ALA A 191 -13.93 -30.70 -22.69
N VAL A 192 -13.97 -30.62 -21.36
CA VAL A 192 -12.91 -30.03 -20.53
C VAL A 192 -12.58 -30.94 -19.36
N GLU A 193 -11.29 -31.14 -19.10
CA GLU A 193 -10.80 -31.73 -17.85
C GLU A 193 -10.08 -30.65 -17.04
N VAL A 194 -10.47 -30.48 -15.78
CA VAL A 194 -9.82 -29.57 -14.81
C VAL A 194 -9.03 -30.40 -13.82
N HIS A 195 -7.77 -30.06 -13.58
CA HIS A 195 -6.79 -30.82 -12.84
C HIS A 195 -6.22 -30.01 -11.67
N GLN A 196 -6.30 -30.56 -10.46
CA GLN A 196 -5.73 -29.94 -9.28
C GLN A 196 -4.24 -30.26 -9.12
N GLN A 197 -3.51 -29.36 -8.45
CA GLN A 197 -2.10 -29.55 -8.14
C GLN A 197 -1.89 -30.57 -7.00
N SER A 198 -2.89 -30.75 -6.14
CA SER A 198 -2.85 -31.73 -5.07
C SER A 198 -4.23 -32.27 -4.70
N LYS A 199 -4.24 -33.46 -4.09
CA LYS A 199 -5.46 -34.11 -3.57
C LYS A 199 -6.05 -33.42 -2.34
N SER A 200 -5.32 -32.48 -1.77
CA SER A 200 -5.76 -31.64 -0.65
C SER A 200 -6.10 -30.22 -1.09
N SER A 201 -6.21 -29.95 -2.40
CA SER A 201 -6.57 -28.63 -2.93
C SER A 201 -7.83 -28.10 -2.23
N SER A 202 -7.80 -26.83 -1.82
CA SER A 202 -8.84 -26.19 -1.04
C SER A 202 -10.11 -25.92 -1.84
N ASP A 203 -9.93 -25.66 -3.13
CA ASP A 203 -10.86 -25.04 -4.06
C ASP A 203 -10.96 -25.84 -5.36
N LEU A 204 -11.87 -25.39 -6.22
CA LEU A 204 -12.12 -25.86 -7.59
C LEU A 204 -13.02 -24.79 -8.22
N TYR A 205 -12.77 -24.42 -9.47
CA TYR A 205 -13.57 -23.43 -10.21
C TYR A 205 -13.52 -23.75 -11.71
N PHE A 206 -14.65 -23.65 -12.39
CA PHE A 206 -14.73 -23.75 -13.84
C PHE A 206 -15.89 -22.94 -14.42
N ASP A 207 -15.57 -22.06 -15.38
CA ASP A 207 -16.49 -21.49 -16.36
C ASP A 207 -15.75 -21.15 -17.66
N MET A 208 -16.47 -21.06 -18.78
CA MET A 208 -15.93 -20.58 -20.04
C MET A 208 -16.98 -19.94 -20.96
N GLU A 209 -16.51 -19.03 -21.81
CA GLU A 209 -17.24 -18.44 -22.94
C GLU A 209 -16.45 -18.69 -24.24
N LEU A 210 -17.17 -18.95 -25.33
CA LEU A 210 -16.59 -19.10 -26.67
C LEU A 210 -17.42 -18.30 -27.67
N LEU A 211 -16.79 -17.29 -28.27
CA LEU A 211 -17.40 -16.38 -29.23
C LEU A 211 -16.92 -16.69 -30.64
N ALA A 212 -17.81 -16.60 -31.63
CA ALA A 212 -17.50 -16.78 -33.04
C ALA A 212 -17.94 -15.56 -33.86
N TYR A 213 -17.01 -15.02 -34.67
CA TYR A 213 -17.21 -13.81 -35.49
C TYR A 213 -17.15 -14.15 -36.97
N LYS A 214 -18.01 -13.51 -37.77
CA LYS A 214 -18.01 -13.65 -39.24
C LYS A 214 -16.93 -12.82 -39.94
N THR A 215 -16.32 -11.87 -39.23
CA THR A 215 -15.29 -10.98 -39.75
C THR A 215 -13.99 -11.14 -38.99
N ALA A 216 -12.86 -11.28 -39.71
CA ALA A 216 -11.55 -11.55 -39.09
C ALA A 216 -10.98 -10.36 -38.27
N GLY A 217 -11.39 -9.13 -38.59
CA GLY A 217 -10.88 -7.90 -37.98
C GLY A 217 -11.72 -7.31 -36.83
N GLN A 218 -12.84 -7.94 -36.44
CA GLN A 218 -13.59 -7.49 -35.26
C GLN A 218 -12.87 -7.94 -34.00
N THR A 219 -12.48 -6.97 -33.17
CA THR A 219 -12.13 -7.22 -31.76
C THR A 219 -13.39 -7.60 -31.01
N PRO A 220 -13.29 -8.43 -29.94
CA PRO A 220 -14.40 -8.60 -29.03
C PRO A 220 -14.94 -7.22 -28.63
N VAL A 221 -16.25 -7.03 -28.76
CA VAL A 221 -16.92 -6.02 -27.93
C VAL A 221 -16.72 -6.54 -26.52
N ASP A 222 -16.00 -5.80 -25.69
CA ASP A 222 -15.72 -6.23 -24.32
C ASP A 222 -17.02 -6.74 -23.70
N PRO A 223 -17.03 -7.94 -23.09
CA PRO A 223 -18.19 -8.32 -22.27
C PRO A 223 -18.46 -7.19 -21.27
N PRO A 224 -19.70 -7.00 -20.81
CA PRO A 224 -19.99 -6.00 -19.79
C PRO A 224 -18.99 -6.17 -18.65
N GLN A 225 -18.21 -5.13 -18.38
CA GLN A 225 -17.17 -5.21 -17.37
C GLN A 225 -17.81 -5.48 -16.01
N SER A 226 -17.05 -6.06 -15.07
CA SER A 226 -17.62 -6.48 -13.79
C SER A 226 -18.33 -5.31 -13.08
N PRO A 227 -19.58 -5.46 -12.62
CA PRO A 227 -20.24 -4.44 -11.79
C PRO A 227 -19.63 -4.35 -10.39
N LEU A 228 -18.75 -5.27 -10.01
CA LEU A 228 -18.27 -5.41 -8.65
C LEU A 228 -17.27 -4.31 -8.27
N PRO A 229 -17.43 -3.69 -7.10
CA PRO A 229 -16.45 -2.76 -6.54
C PRO A 229 -15.04 -3.35 -6.36
N GLN A 230 -14.04 -2.54 -6.73
CA GLN A 230 -12.60 -2.82 -6.63
C GLN A 230 -11.89 -1.71 -5.84
N SER A 231 -10.67 -1.96 -5.38
CA SER A 231 -9.83 -0.97 -4.68
C SER A 231 -10.55 -0.27 -3.52
N VAL A 232 -11.24 -1.04 -2.67
CA VAL A 232 -12.03 -0.48 -1.57
C VAL A 232 -11.11 0.03 -0.46
N ALA A 233 -11.16 1.33 -0.18
CA ALA A 233 -10.35 1.98 0.84
C ALA A 233 -11.21 2.57 1.96
N LEU A 234 -10.86 2.31 3.22
CA LEU A 234 -11.40 2.99 4.38
C LEU A 234 -10.42 4.06 4.85
N THR A 235 -10.91 5.26 5.13
CA THR A 235 -10.10 6.37 5.65
C THR A 235 -10.85 7.12 6.75
N PHE A 236 -10.12 7.74 7.68
CA PHE A 236 -10.76 8.72 8.57
C PHE A 236 -11.23 9.91 7.75
N HIS A 237 -12.49 10.30 7.97
CA HIS A 237 -13.08 11.47 7.35
C HIS A 237 -13.96 12.21 8.36
N GLY A 238 -13.34 13.02 9.22
CA GLY A 238 -14.00 13.70 10.33
C GLY A 238 -13.78 12.97 11.66
N ASP A 239 -14.79 12.92 12.52
CA ASP A 239 -14.65 12.40 13.90
C ASP A 239 -14.69 10.86 13.92
N PRO A 240 -13.57 10.16 14.25
CA PRO A 240 -13.49 8.69 14.23
C PRO A 240 -14.46 7.97 15.18
N ARG A 241 -15.08 8.69 16.12
CA ARG A 241 -16.11 8.15 17.01
C ARG A 241 -17.45 7.95 16.30
N THR A 242 -17.71 8.72 15.24
CA THR A 242 -19.04 8.81 14.63
C THR A 242 -19.04 8.81 13.10
N GLU A 243 -17.88 8.90 12.46
CA GLU A 243 -17.75 9.10 11.02
C GLU A 243 -16.63 8.25 10.41
N LEU A 244 -16.79 7.87 9.14
CA LEU A 244 -15.79 7.14 8.35
C LEU A 244 -15.95 7.48 6.85
N GLY A 245 -14.84 7.62 6.14
CA GLY A 245 -14.81 7.74 4.68
C GLY A 245 -14.54 6.39 4.00
N VAL A 246 -15.22 6.14 2.88
CA VAL A 246 -14.97 4.98 2.03
C VAL A 246 -14.85 5.43 0.57
N ALA A 247 -13.90 4.87 -0.16
CA ALA A 247 -13.72 5.03 -1.60
C ALA A 247 -13.58 3.67 -2.29
N TRP A 248 -13.96 3.57 -3.56
CA TRP A 248 -13.79 2.37 -4.39
C TRP A 248 -13.93 2.70 -5.88
N TYR A 249 -13.57 1.75 -6.74
CA TYR A 249 -13.77 1.81 -8.18
C TYR A 249 -14.83 0.84 -8.67
N THR A 250 -15.50 1.24 -9.75
CA THR A 250 -16.16 0.33 -10.70
C THR A 250 -15.82 0.78 -12.12
N TYR A 251 -16.18 0.00 -13.13
CA TYR A 251 -16.04 0.41 -14.52
C TYR A 251 -17.09 1.44 -14.94
N GLU A 252 -16.87 2.12 -16.07
CA GLU A 252 -17.63 3.31 -16.51
C GLU A 252 -19.17 3.14 -16.47
N ASP A 253 -19.66 1.94 -16.76
CA ASP A 253 -21.10 1.64 -16.88
C ASP A 253 -21.85 1.62 -15.53
N TYR A 254 -21.15 1.67 -14.38
CA TYR A 254 -21.75 1.46 -13.05
C TYR A 254 -21.60 2.67 -12.12
N PRO A 255 -22.22 3.83 -12.40
CA PRO A 255 -22.07 5.05 -11.59
C PRO A 255 -22.84 5.01 -10.25
N GLY A 256 -23.65 3.98 -10.00
CA GLY A 256 -24.42 3.86 -8.76
C GLY A 256 -23.50 3.81 -7.54
N THR A 257 -23.82 4.60 -6.52
CA THR A 257 -22.91 4.82 -5.37
C THR A 257 -23.63 4.75 -4.04
N LYS A 258 -23.55 3.59 -3.38
CA LYS A 258 -24.15 3.34 -2.07
C LYS A 258 -23.16 2.66 -1.14
N LEU A 259 -23.16 3.12 0.11
CA LEU A 259 -22.48 2.48 1.24
C LEU A 259 -23.53 1.99 2.22
N GLN A 260 -23.48 0.71 2.58
CA GLN A 260 -24.28 0.16 3.67
C GLN A 260 -23.41 -0.16 4.87
N VAL A 261 -23.85 0.25 6.05
CA VAL A 261 -23.16 0.01 7.33
C VAL A 261 -24.15 -0.53 8.36
N ALA A 262 -23.78 -1.58 9.07
CA ALA A 262 -24.61 -2.18 10.10
C ALA A 262 -23.77 -2.60 11.31
N GLU A 263 -24.34 -2.54 12.52
CA GLU A 263 -23.66 -3.04 13.71
C GLU A 263 -23.36 -4.54 13.55
N LYS A 264 -22.13 -4.94 13.85
CA LYS A 264 -21.66 -6.34 13.68
C LYS A 264 -22.47 -7.33 14.52
N SER A 265 -22.99 -6.89 15.67
CA SER A 265 -23.92 -7.66 16.52
C SER A 265 -25.24 -8.02 15.82
N GLY A 266 -25.59 -7.32 14.75
CA GLY A 266 -26.77 -7.56 13.94
C GLY A 266 -26.61 -8.65 12.89
N ALA A 267 -25.39 -9.14 12.64
CA ALA A 267 -25.08 -10.11 11.59
C ALA A 267 -25.80 -11.46 11.79
N PRO A 268 -26.25 -12.15 10.72
CA PRO A 268 -26.95 -13.42 10.83
C PRO A 268 -26.08 -14.54 11.42
N ALA A 269 -26.71 -15.50 12.10
CA ALA A 269 -26.05 -16.73 12.52
C ALA A 269 -25.61 -17.53 11.28
N GLY A 270 -24.30 -17.68 11.07
CA GLY A 270 -23.73 -18.30 9.86
C GLY A 270 -22.95 -17.33 8.95
N GLY A 271 -22.91 -16.03 9.27
CA GLY A 271 -22.18 -15.02 8.50
C GLY A 271 -23.06 -14.26 7.50
N GLY A 272 -22.47 -13.28 6.82
CA GLY A 272 -23.15 -12.42 5.83
C GLY A 272 -23.51 -11.03 6.33
N PHE A 273 -23.92 -10.16 5.40
CA PHE A 273 -24.24 -8.76 5.67
C PHE A 273 -25.70 -8.60 6.14
N PRO A 274 -25.98 -7.96 7.30
CA PRO A 274 -27.34 -7.75 7.81
C PRO A 274 -28.04 -6.57 7.14
N ALA A 275 -28.44 -6.75 5.88
CA ALA A 275 -29.01 -5.70 5.04
C ALA A 275 -30.30 -5.07 5.61
N ASP A 276 -31.10 -5.83 6.37
CA ASP A 276 -32.34 -5.39 7.02
C ASP A 276 -32.09 -4.40 8.18
N LYS A 277 -30.88 -4.38 8.74
CA LYS A 277 -30.47 -3.51 9.84
C LYS A 277 -29.48 -2.43 9.42
N ALA A 278 -29.15 -2.37 8.13
CA ALA A 278 -28.13 -1.47 7.62
C ALA A 278 -28.63 -0.04 7.47
N LEU A 279 -27.81 0.91 7.91
CA LEU A 279 -27.89 2.30 7.49
C LEU A 279 -27.32 2.38 6.06
N THR A 280 -28.05 3.05 5.16
CA THR A 280 -27.59 3.28 3.78
C THR A 280 -27.20 4.75 3.62
N PHE A 281 -26.01 4.99 3.12
CA PHE A 281 -25.46 6.30 2.81
C PHE A 281 -25.29 6.40 1.30
N GLU A 282 -25.80 7.49 0.72
CA GLU A 282 -25.55 7.82 -0.67
C GLU A 282 -24.13 8.42 -0.81
N GLY A 283 -23.45 8.10 -1.89
CA GLY A 283 -22.16 8.70 -2.23
C GLY A 283 -22.19 9.42 -3.59
N SER A 284 -21.01 9.77 -4.07
CA SER A 284 -20.78 10.37 -5.38
C SER A 284 -19.86 9.50 -6.22
N ALA A 285 -20.12 9.40 -7.52
CA ALA A 285 -19.21 8.86 -8.52
C ALA A 285 -18.64 9.98 -9.39
N GLU A 286 -17.35 9.89 -9.68
CA GLU A 286 -16.66 10.71 -10.67
C GLU A 286 -16.12 9.81 -11.79
N ARG A 287 -16.44 10.13 -13.05
CA ARG A 287 -15.84 9.45 -14.19
C ARG A 287 -14.38 9.87 -14.32
N VAL A 288 -13.47 8.90 -14.25
CA VAL A 288 -12.02 9.14 -14.27
C VAL A 288 -11.35 8.31 -15.35
N GLU A 289 -10.22 8.80 -15.86
CA GLU A 289 -9.43 8.12 -16.88
C GLU A 289 -7.99 7.93 -16.39
N THR A 290 -7.50 6.70 -16.45
CA THR A 290 -6.17 6.35 -15.92
C THR A 290 -5.42 5.43 -16.88
N TYR A 291 -4.10 5.32 -16.71
CA TYR A 291 -3.28 4.39 -17.47
C TYR A 291 -3.22 3.07 -16.71
N GLN A 292 -3.67 1.97 -17.32
CA GLN A 292 -3.62 0.68 -16.65
C GLN A 292 -2.17 0.22 -16.47
N THR A 293 -1.45 0.13 -17.59
CA THR A 293 -0.08 -0.38 -17.62
C THR A 293 0.90 0.66 -18.14
N LYS A 294 2.20 0.39 -17.93
CA LYS A 294 3.27 1.19 -18.57
C LYS A 294 3.16 1.22 -20.10
N ALA A 295 2.71 0.11 -20.71
CA ALA A 295 2.54 0.03 -22.17
C ALA A 295 1.37 0.91 -22.64
N ASP A 296 0.26 0.92 -21.91
CA ASP A 296 -0.89 1.79 -22.20
C ASP A 296 -0.50 3.26 -22.09
N LYS A 297 0.28 3.62 -21.05
CA LYS A 297 0.83 4.97 -20.90
C LYS A 297 1.71 5.38 -22.08
N ALA A 298 2.59 4.49 -22.55
CA ALA A 298 3.43 4.76 -23.73
C ALA A 298 2.60 4.90 -25.02
N ALA A 299 1.47 4.18 -25.12
CA ALA A 299 0.55 4.24 -26.25
C ALA A 299 -0.49 5.38 -26.14
N GLY A 300 -0.55 6.11 -25.01
CA GLY A 300 -1.60 7.09 -24.73
C GLY A 300 -2.99 6.48 -24.56
N LYS A 301 -3.09 5.17 -24.30
CA LYS A 301 -4.35 4.44 -24.11
C LYS A 301 -4.77 4.54 -22.65
N LYS A 302 -5.99 4.98 -22.36
CA LYS A 302 -6.53 5.07 -21.00
C LYS A 302 -7.70 4.11 -20.80
N THR A 303 -7.86 3.66 -19.56
CA THR A 303 -9.04 2.94 -19.07
C THR A 303 -9.93 3.90 -18.31
N VAL A 304 -11.25 3.76 -18.48
CA VAL A 304 -12.24 4.62 -17.82
C VAL A 304 -12.85 3.87 -16.63
N TYR A 305 -12.93 4.56 -15.50
CA TYR A 305 -13.53 4.06 -14.25
C TYR A 305 -14.54 5.08 -13.71
N GLN A 306 -15.38 4.60 -12.79
CA GLN A 306 -16.09 5.44 -11.83
C GLN A 306 -15.33 5.41 -10.49
N SER A 307 -14.85 6.57 -10.05
CA SER A 307 -14.29 6.78 -8.71
C SER A 307 -15.41 7.14 -7.74
N HIS A 308 -15.71 6.23 -6.83
CA HIS A 308 -16.80 6.38 -5.87
C HIS A 308 -16.29 6.86 -4.51
N LYS A 309 -17.04 7.76 -3.88
CA LYS A 309 -16.79 8.25 -2.52
C LYS A 309 -18.07 8.33 -1.73
N ALA A 310 -18.08 7.75 -0.54
CA ALA A 310 -19.19 7.82 0.41
C ALA A 310 -18.68 8.08 1.83
N LYS A 311 -19.54 8.70 2.66
CA LYS A 311 -19.25 8.99 4.06
C LYS A 311 -20.32 8.37 4.95
N ALA A 312 -19.91 7.53 5.89
CA ALA A 312 -20.78 7.11 6.99
C ALA A 312 -20.75 8.18 8.08
N VAL A 313 -21.92 8.56 8.59
CA VAL A 313 -22.08 9.58 9.64
C VAL A 313 -23.09 9.12 10.68
N GLY A 314 -23.02 9.69 11.89
CA GLY A 314 -23.95 9.37 12.97
C GLY A 314 -23.77 7.96 13.54
N LEU A 315 -22.58 7.38 13.39
CA LEU A 315 -22.25 6.09 13.97
C LEU A 315 -22.12 6.20 15.49
N LYS A 316 -22.30 5.08 16.19
CA LYS A 316 -22.14 5.00 17.64
C LYS A 316 -20.65 4.87 17.98
N PRO A 317 -20.14 5.61 18.97
CA PRO A 317 -18.77 5.42 19.47
C PRO A 317 -18.53 4.01 20.00
N GLY A 318 -17.29 3.51 19.90
CA GLY A 318 -16.84 2.24 20.49
C GLY A 318 -17.58 1.00 19.97
N THR A 319 -18.07 1.05 18.74
CA THR A 319 -18.97 0.02 18.18
C THR A 319 -18.32 -0.66 16.98
N ASP A 320 -18.44 -1.99 16.93
CA ASP A 320 -17.99 -2.79 15.78
C ASP A 320 -19.06 -2.79 14.69
N TYR A 321 -18.66 -2.43 13.47
CA TYR A 321 -19.50 -2.35 12.30
C TYR A 321 -19.02 -3.31 11.21
N VAL A 322 -19.97 -3.75 10.39
CA VAL A 322 -19.73 -4.37 9.08
C VAL A 322 -20.25 -3.42 8.01
N PHE A 323 -19.61 -3.43 6.83
CA PHE A 323 -20.02 -2.58 5.71
C PHE A 323 -19.89 -3.30 4.36
N ARG A 324 -20.59 -2.78 3.36
CA ARG A 324 -20.42 -3.14 1.93
C ARG A 324 -20.68 -1.91 1.05
N VAL A 325 -20.08 -1.88 -0.12
CA VAL A 325 -20.23 -0.80 -1.12
C VAL A 325 -20.77 -1.38 -2.43
N GLY A 326 -21.43 -0.57 -3.26
CA GLY A 326 -22.06 -1.01 -4.51
C GLY A 326 -23.02 0.04 -5.06
N ASP A 327 -23.91 -0.36 -5.96
CA ASP A 327 -24.90 0.54 -6.59
C ASP A 327 -26.32 0.42 -6.01
N GLY A 328 -26.60 -0.64 -5.24
CA GLY A 328 -27.94 -0.93 -4.71
C GLY A 328 -28.57 -2.19 -5.26
N GLU A 329 -28.03 -2.74 -6.34
CA GLU A 329 -28.58 -3.91 -7.03
C GLU A 329 -28.01 -5.22 -6.47
N ASP A 330 -28.82 -6.28 -6.54
CA ASP A 330 -28.38 -7.60 -6.09
C ASP A 330 -27.27 -8.13 -7.01
N GLY A 331 -26.18 -8.61 -6.43
CA GLY A 331 -25.00 -9.08 -7.18
C GLY A 331 -23.99 -7.99 -7.54
N HIS A 332 -24.27 -6.71 -7.26
CA HIS A 332 -23.37 -5.58 -7.53
C HIS A 332 -22.71 -5.01 -6.26
N TRP A 333 -22.84 -5.71 -5.14
CA TRP A 333 -22.20 -5.34 -3.88
C TRP A 333 -20.80 -5.94 -3.75
N SER A 334 -19.90 -5.20 -3.11
CA SER A 334 -18.62 -5.73 -2.64
C SER A 334 -18.81 -6.88 -1.64
N GLY A 335 -17.70 -7.59 -1.38
CA GLY A 335 -17.58 -8.38 -0.14
C GLY A 335 -17.82 -7.52 1.11
N THR A 336 -18.06 -8.18 2.25
CA THR A 336 -18.30 -7.50 3.53
C THR A 336 -16.99 -7.13 4.20
N GLY A 337 -16.76 -5.84 4.43
CA GLY A 337 -15.67 -5.35 5.27
C GLY A 337 -16.14 -5.09 6.71
N SER A 338 -15.22 -4.69 7.59
CA SER A 338 -15.54 -4.33 8.97
C SER A 338 -14.64 -3.22 9.51
N PHE A 339 -15.09 -2.53 10.55
CA PHE A 339 -14.29 -1.53 11.27
C PHE A 339 -14.86 -1.32 12.67
N ARG A 340 -14.11 -0.60 13.51
CA ARG A 340 -14.53 -0.19 14.85
C ARG A 340 -14.41 1.33 14.97
N THR A 341 -15.47 1.99 15.42
CA THR A 341 -15.42 3.42 15.77
C THR A 341 -14.67 3.64 17.07
N GLU A 342 -14.02 4.79 17.21
CA GLU A 342 -13.36 5.17 18.46
C GLU A 342 -14.36 5.25 19.62
N ALA A 343 -13.94 4.88 20.83
CA ALA A 343 -14.75 4.99 22.04
C ALA A 343 -15.12 6.46 22.36
N ALA A 344 -16.22 6.64 23.12
CA ALA A 344 -16.68 7.99 23.48
C ALA A 344 -15.70 8.73 24.40
N GLN A 345 -14.99 7.97 25.25
CA GLN A 345 -13.91 8.47 26.09
C GLN A 345 -12.57 8.05 25.47
N PRO A 346 -11.53 8.90 25.54
CA PRO A 346 -10.19 8.52 25.12
C PRO A 346 -9.72 7.26 25.85
N GLU A 347 -9.31 6.25 25.09
CA GLU A 347 -8.75 5.00 25.60
C GLU A 347 -7.31 4.82 25.09
N ALA A 348 -6.55 3.97 25.78
CA ALA A 348 -5.29 3.51 25.24
C ALA A 348 -5.53 2.69 23.96
N PHE A 349 -4.69 2.88 22.95
CA PHE A 349 -4.85 2.23 21.66
C PHE A 349 -3.51 1.85 21.04
N THR A 350 -3.56 0.97 20.05
CA THR A 350 -2.43 0.62 19.19
C THR A 350 -2.77 1.04 17.76
N PHE A 351 -1.77 1.43 16.98
CA PHE A 351 -1.89 1.51 15.53
C PHE A 351 -0.65 0.88 14.88
N LEU A 352 -0.83 0.38 13.65
CA LEU A 352 0.27 -0.15 12.87
C LEU A 352 0.88 0.97 12.03
N TYR A 353 2.20 1.04 12.01
CA TYR A 353 2.99 1.98 11.22
C TYR A 353 3.84 1.20 10.21
N THR A 354 3.66 1.54 8.94
CA THR A 354 4.45 1.06 7.79
C THR A 354 4.83 2.23 6.90
N THR A 355 5.70 2.00 5.92
CA THR A 355 6.03 2.99 4.90
C THR A 355 6.57 2.32 3.65
N ASP A 356 6.53 2.99 2.50
CA ASP A 356 7.22 2.56 1.29
C ASP A 356 6.86 1.11 0.90
N SER A 357 5.55 0.84 0.81
CA SER A 357 5.02 -0.46 0.36
C SER A 357 5.25 -0.71 -1.14
N GLN A 358 5.65 0.33 -1.86
CA GLN A 358 5.82 0.35 -3.31
C GLN A 358 6.60 -0.83 -3.90
N GLY A 359 6.03 -1.34 -4.98
CA GLY A 359 6.60 -2.36 -5.85
C GLY A 359 6.41 -2.01 -7.33
N THR A 360 7.14 -2.70 -8.20
CA THR A 360 7.01 -2.58 -9.66
C THR A 360 6.33 -3.78 -10.31
N THR A 361 6.16 -4.87 -9.56
CA THR A 361 5.58 -6.12 -10.01
C THR A 361 4.49 -6.59 -9.05
N ASP A 362 3.59 -7.44 -9.55
CA ASP A 362 2.56 -8.11 -8.75
C ASP A 362 3.14 -8.83 -7.51
N ALA A 363 4.31 -9.45 -7.65
CA ALA A 363 5.00 -10.16 -6.56
C ALA A 363 5.43 -9.22 -5.43
N ASP A 364 5.91 -8.01 -5.75
CA ASP A 364 6.34 -7.05 -4.73
C ASP A 364 5.17 -6.63 -3.81
N PHE A 365 3.94 -6.67 -4.31
CA PHE A 365 2.73 -6.39 -3.51
C PHE A 365 2.22 -7.61 -2.73
N VAL A 366 2.67 -8.83 -3.05
CA VAL A 366 2.54 -9.98 -2.15
C VAL A 366 3.36 -9.73 -0.89
N THR A 367 4.58 -9.20 -1.04
CA THR A 367 5.43 -8.81 0.09
C THR A 367 4.76 -7.75 0.96
N TRP A 368 4.17 -6.72 0.34
CA TRP A 368 3.36 -5.72 1.07
C TRP A 368 2.23 -6.37 1.87
N ALA A 369 1.45 -7.26 1.23
CA ALA A 369 0.35 -7.94 1.89
C ALA A 369 0.82 -8.81 3.05
N HIS A 370 1.94 -9.53 2.89
CA HIS A 370 2.59 -10.30 3.94
C HIS A 370 3.03 -9.43 5.12
N THR A 371 3.73 -8.32 4.86
CA THR A 371 4.17 -7.39 5.92
C THR A 371 2.99 -6.82 6.70
N LEU A 372 1.89 -6.48 6.01
CA LEU A 372 0.67 -6.01 6.64
C LEU A 372 -0.02 -7.11 7.47
N GLN A 373 -0.07 -8.34 6.96
CA GLN A 373 -0.61 -9.51 7.66
C GLN A 373 0.15 -9.76 8.96
N GLU A 374 1.48 -9.88 8.90
CA GLU A 374 2.32 -10.11 10.09
C GLU A 374 2.19 -8.97 11.11
N GLY A 375 2.08 -7.73 10.63
CA GLY A 375 1.81 -6.57 11.47
C GLY A 375 0.49 -6.65 12.21
N LEU A 376 -0.59 -7.01 11.52
CA LEU A 376 -1.92 -7.14 12.11
C LEU A 376 -2.09 -8.41 12.95
N ASP A 377 -1.39 -9.50 12.65
CA ASP A 377 -1.36 -10.69 13.50
C ASP A 377 -0.64 -10.41 14.82
N ARG A 378 0.43 -9.60 14.77
CA ARG A 378 1.16 -9.19 15.96
C ARG A 378 0.42 -8.12 16.77
N PHE A 379 -0.26 -7.22 16.10
CA PHE A 379 -1.01 -6.11 16.69
C PHE A 379 -2.49 -6.13 16.24
N PRO A 380 -3.27 -7.17 16.61
CA PRO A 380 -4.63 -7.36 16.09
C PRO A 380 -5.62 -6.28 16.55
N GLN A 381 -5.30 -5.62 17.66
CA GLN A 381 -6.06 -4.49 18.21
C GLN A 381 -5.66 -3.14 17.60
N SER A 382 -4.86 -3.12 16.52
CA SER A 382 -4.54 -1.88 15.81
C SER A 382 -5.82 -1.21 15.35
N ALA A 383 -6.03 0.03 15.77
CA ALA A 383 -7.20 0.84 15.44
C ALA A 383 -7.22 1.26 13.97
N PHE A 384 -6.04 1.49 13.41
CA PHE A 384 -5.82 1.89 12.02
C PHE A 384 -4.40 1.50 11.59
N VAL A 385 -4.13 1.61 10.30
CA VAL A 385 -2.81 1.44 9.69
C VAL A 385 -2.36 2.80 9.13
N ALA A 386 -1.19 3.29 9.53
CA ALA A 386 -0.56 4.46 8.95
C ALA A 386 0.54 4.02 7.98
N ASN A 387 0.43 4.45 6.72
CA ASN A 387 1.46 4.23 5.71
C ASN A 387 1.98 5.59 5.23
N THR A 388 3.25 5.90 5.54
CA THR A 388 3.82 7.24 5.33
C THR A 388 4.27 7.56 3.90
N GLY A 389 3.60 7.00 2.90
CA GLY A 389 3.74 7.37 1.49
C GLY A 389 4.64 6.42 0.69
N ASP A 390 4.73 6.68 -0.61
CA ASP A 390 5.27 5.74 -1.59
C ASP A 390 4.52 4.40 -1.50
N LEU A 391 3.19 4.52 -1.68
CA LEU A 391 2.24 3.40 -1.64
C LEU A 391 2.47 2.48 -2.85
N VAL A 392 2.73 3.10 -4.01
CA VAL A 392 3.02 2.44 -5.30
C VAL A 392 4.28 3.06 -5.92
N ASP A 393 4.96 2.36 -6.84
CA ASP A 393 6.17 2.89 -7.49
C ASP A 393 5.86 3.94 -8.58
N ASN A 394 4.66 3.92 -9.14
CA ASN A 394 4.26 4.89 -10.14
C ASN A 394 2.80 5.24 -9.96
N GLY A 395 2.54 6.39 -9.36
CA GLY A 395 1.19 6.89 -9.08
C GLY A 395 0.27 7.00 -10.29
N ASP A 396 0.80 6.98 -11.52
CA ASP A 396 -0.01 6.99 -12.75
C ASP A 396 -0.55 5.62 -13.19
N LEU A 397 0.01 4.52 -12.68
CA LEU A 397 -0.29 3.17 -13.18
C LEU A 397 -1.32 2.47 -12.29
N GLU A 398 -2.54 2.32 -12.81
CA GLU A 398 -3.64 1.73 -12.06
C GLU A 398 -3.40 0.25 -11.71
N GLU A 399 -2.60 -0.48 -12.49
CA GLU A 399 -2.22 -1.86 -12.14
C GLU A 399 -1.53 -1.95 -10.77
N GLN A 400 -0.69 -0.97 -10.41
CA GLN A 400 0.00 -0.96 -9.12
C GLN A 400 -0.94 -0.58 -7.97
N TRP A 401 -1.89 0.32 -8.21
CA TRP A 401 -2.94 0.64 -7.25
C TRP A 401 -3.86 -0.55 -6.99
N SER A 402 -4.28 -1.25 -8.04
CA SER A 402 -5.03 -2.51 -7.92
C SER A 402 -4.24 -3.53 -7.10
N TRP A 403 -2.95 -3.75 -7.35
CA TRP A 403 -2.15 -4.66 -6.52
C TRP A 403 -2.03 -4.20 -5.06
N PHE A 404 -1.83 -2.90 -4.81
CA PHE A 404 -1.76 -2.35 -3.46
C PHE A 404 -3.02 -2.64 -2.63
N PHE A 405 -4.21 -2.55 -3.25
CA PHE A 405 -5.48 -2.81 -2.58
C PHE A 405 -5.90 -4.27 -2.59
N ASP A 406 -5.77 -4.95 -3.73
CA ASP A 406 -6.35 -6.26 -3.96
C ASP A 406 -5.54 -7.37 -3.26
N LYS A 407 -4.21 -7.24 -3.15
CA LYS A 407 -3.36 -8.24 -2.48
C LYS A 407 -3.74 -8.39 -1.00
N PRO A 408 -3.84 -7.31 -0.21
CA PRO A 408 -4.31 -7.37 1.18
C PRO A 408 -5.79 -6.96 1.33
N LYS A 409 -6.66 -7.25 0.36
CA LYS A 409 -8.04 -6.72 0.32
C LYS A 409 -8.80 -6.92 1.62
N GLU A 410 -8.75 -8.13 2.19
CA GLU A 410 -9.46 -8.44 3.43
C GLU A 410 -8.93 -7.63 4.62
N LEU A 411 -7.61 -7.39 4.66
CA LEU A 411 -6.95 -6.63 5.72
C LEU A 411 -7.27 -5.14 5.62
N LEU A 412 -7.17 -4.55 4.42
CA LEU A 412 -7.49 -3.15 4.18
C LEU A 412 -8.99 -2.85 4.32
N MET A 413 -9.85 -3.83 4.02
CA MET A 413 -11.29 -3.73 4.29
C MET A 413 -11.65 -3.96 5.78
N SER A 414 -10.66 -4.20 6.64
CA SER A 414 -10.88 -4.42 8.09
C SER A 414 -10.43 -3.25 8.97
N ARG A 415 -9.62 -2.32 8.45
CA ARG A 415 -9.03 -1.20 9.21
C ARG A 415 -8.99 0.08 8.37
N PRO A 416 -9.27 1.26 8.97
CA PRO A 416 -8.95 2.52 8.33
C PRO A 416 -7.46 2.61 7.98
N LEU A 417 -7.16 3.06 6.77
CA LEU A 417 -5.83 3.45 6.33
C LEU A 417 -5.67 4.95 6.55
N VAL A 418 -4.49 5.36 7.01
CA VAL A 418 -4.02 6.74 7.06
C VAL A 418 -2.92 6.87 6.00
N PRO A 419 -3.29 7.15 4.74
CA PRO A 419 -2.36 7.23 3.63
C PRO A 419 -1.69 8.62 3.57
N LEU A 420 -0.45 8.63 3.11
CA LEU A 420 0.32 9.83 2.82
C LEU A 420 0.72 9.87 1.35
N VAL A 421 0.99 11.07 0.85
CA VAL A 421 1.56 11.28 -0.47
C VAL A 421 3.08 11.26 -0.35
N GLY A 422 3.73 10.33 -1.04
CA GLY A 422 5.16 10.32 -1.28
C GLY A 422 5.54 10.89 -2.65
N ASN A 423 6.83 10.84 -2.97
CA ASN A 423 7.31 11.34 -4.26
C ASN A 423 6.97 10.42 -5.43
N HIS A 424 6.53 9.19 -5.18
CA HIS A 424 6.02 8.30 -6.23
C HIS A 424 4.56 8.57 -6.58
N GLU A 425 3.76 9.08 -5.63
CA GLU A 425 2.41 9.59 -5.89
C GLU A 425 2.41 11.01 -6.48
N SER A 426 3.45 11.81 -6.21
CA SER A 426 3.45 13.24 -6.56
C SER A 426 3.71 13.57 -8.03
N LYS A 427 4.22 12.60 -8.79
CA LYS A 427 4.43 12.72 -10.24
C LYS A 427 3.11 12.97 -10.98
N SER A 428 2.01 12.46 -10.42
CA SER A 428 0.64 12.68 -10.89
C SER A 428 -0.34 12.30 -9.77
N TYR A 429 -1.00 13.31 -9.22
CA TYR A 429 -1.89 13.14 -8.07
C TYR A 429 -3.25 12.49 -8.40
N GLY A 430 -3.48 12.14 -9.68
CA GLY A 430 -4.77 11.64 -10.18
C GLY A 430 -5.25 10.45 -9.37
N ASN A 431 -4.56 9.31 -9.48
CA ASN A 431 -5.01 8.07 -8.88
C ASN A 431 -5.06 8.13 -7.34
N PHE A 432 -4.12 8.82 -6.67
CA PHE A 432 -4.19 8.99 -5.21
C PHE A 432 -5.51 9.64 -4.78
N THR A 433 -5.92 10.72 -5.46
CA THR A 433 -7.17 11.42 -5.15
C THR A 433 -8.38 10.55 -5.42
N GLN A 434 -8.29 9.67 -6.40
CA GLN A 434 -9.40 8.82 -6.84
C GLN A 434 -9.60 7.60 -5.92
N HIS A 435 -8.53 7.12 -5.29
CA HIS A 435 -8.56 5.96 -4.39
C HIS A 435 -8.85 6.28 -2.93
N PHE A 436 -8.74 7.55 -2.51
CA PHE A 436 -8.95 7.91 -1.10
C PHE A 436 -10.03 8.98 -0.91
N ASN A 437 -10.84 8.79 0.13
CA ASN A 437 -11.82 9.75 0.60
C ASN A 437 -11.31 10.48 1.85
N LEU A 438 -10.34 11.37 1.66
CA LEU A 438 -9.69 12.14 2.73
C LEU A 438 -10.36 13.50 2.90
N PRO A 439 -10.37 14.06 4.13
CA PRO A 439 -11.03 15.32 4.38
C PRO A 439 -10.19 16.50 3.88
N ASN A 440 -10.82 17.52 3.28
CA ASN A 440 -10.15 18.71 2.76
C ASN A 440 -10.13 19.85 3.81
N LEU A 441 -9.35 19.69 4.88
CA LEU A 441 -9.45 20.55 6.07
C LEU A 441 -8.37 21.62 6.20
N SER A 442 -7.34 21.61 5.36
CA SER A 442 -6.10 22.33 5.68
C SER A 442 -5.94 23.72 5.05
N GLN A 443 -6.59 23.98 3.90
CA GLN A 443 -6.50 25.24 3.16
C GLN A 443 -5.05 25.70 2.86
N THR A 444 -4.11 24.76 2.75
CA THR A 444 -2.68 25.08 2.55
C THR A 444 -2.30 25.34 1.09
N GLY A 445 -3.15 24.87 0.16
CA GLY A 445 -2.86 24.82 -1.27
C GLY A 445 -2.07 23.60 -1.72
N ALA A 446 -1.65 22.73 -0.78
CA ALA A 446 -0.99 21.47 -1.12
C ALA A 446 -1.92 20.55 -1.93
N LYS A 447 -1.36 19.89 -2.94
CA LYS A 447 -2.09 18.97 -3.81
C LYS A 447 -1.59 17.52 -3.64
N PRO A 448 -2.48 16.53 -3.82
CA PRO A 448 -3.93 16.68 -3.98
C PRO A 448 -4.58 17.18 -2.69
N ASP A 449 -5.82 17.66 -2.81
CA ASP A 449 -6.64 17.95 -1.64
C ASP A 449 -6.78 16.66 -0.81
N GLY A 450 -6.65 16.78 0.52
CA GLY A 450 -6.56 15.62 1.41
C GLY A 450 -5.14 15.08 1.62
N SER A 451 -4.09 15.65 1.00
CA SER A 451 -2.69 15.32 1.34
C SER A 451 -2.17 15.97 2.62
N VAL A 452 -2.93 16.92 3.17
CA VAL A 452 -2.64 17.60 4.45
C VAL A 452 -3.93 17.63 5.25
N TYR A 453 -3.95 16.92 6.39
CA TYR A 453 -5.13 16.72 7.23
C TYR A 453 -4.73 16.32 8.65
N SER A 454 -5.68 16.39 9.58
CA SER A 454 -5.49 15.98 10.97
C SER A 454 -6.67 15.14 11.45
N PHE A 455 -6.45 14.38 12.51
CA PHE A 455 -7.50 13.67 13.23
C PHE A 455 -7.06 13.41 14.68
N ASP A 456 -8.04 13.26 15.56
CA ASP A 456 -7.82 12.81 16.93
C ASP A 456 -8.07 11.30 17.01
N TYR A 457 -7.28 10.60 17.82
CA TYR A 457 -7.61 9.24 18.25
C TYR A 457 -7.03 9.01 19.65
N GLY A 458 -7.86 8.59 20.60
CA GLY A 458 -7.51 8.43 22.00
C GLY A 458 -6.93 9.73 22.59
N PRO A 459 -5.81 9.65 23.34
CA PRO A 459 -5.14 10.82 23.90
C PRO A 459 -4.19 11.54 22.91
N ALA A 460 -4.22 11.18 21.62
CA ALA A 460 -3.33 11.73 20.59
C ALA A 460 -4.04 12.57 19.54
N HIS A 461 -3.33 13.58 19.04
CA HIS A 461 -3.66 14.37 17.86
C HIS A 461 -2.62 14.09 16.77
N PHE A 462 -3.09 13.67 15.60
CA PHE A 462 -2.27 13.34 14.44
C PHE A 462 -2.35 14.46 13.41
N MET A 463 -1.19 14.85 12.88
CA MET A 463 -1.07 15.84 11.80
C MET A 463 -0.31 15.21 10.64
N VAL A 464 -0.94 15.19 9.47
CA VAL A 464 -0.37 14.67 8.23
C VAL A 464 0.03 15.83 7.34
N ILE A 465 1.27 15.82 6.84
CA ILE A 465 1.80 16.88 5.95
C ILE A 465 2.39 16.32 4.66
N ASN A 466 2.42 17.16 3.63
CA ASN A 466 2.94 16.83 2.31
C ASN A 466 4.36 17.41 2.12
N THR A 467 5.36 16.52 2.09
CA THR A 467 6.78 16.88 2.00
C THR A 467 7.27 17.16 0.59
N GLU A 468 6.39 17.15 -0.42
CA GLU A 468 6.74 17.54 -1.79
C GLU A 468 6.84 19.07 -1.95
N TYR A 469 6.50 19.80 -0.89
CA TYR A 469 6.69 21.24 -0.76
C TYR A 469 7.76 21.54 0.28
N SER A 470 8.74 22.37 -0.07
CA SER A 470 9.83 22.78 0.82
C SER A 470 10.29 24.21 0.55
N LEU A 471 11.05 24.80 1.48
CA LEU A 471 11.72 26.09 1.23
C LEU A 471 12.88 25.98 0.23
N ALA A 472 13.41 24.77 0.02
CA ALA A 472 14.44 24.51 -0.98
C ALA A 472 13.87 24.40 -2.41
N ALA A 473 12.54 24.38 -2.58
CA ALA A 473 11.91 24.34 -3.89
C ALA A 473 12.27 25.58 -4.71
N SER A 474 12.47 25.40 -6.03
CA SER A 474 12.73 26.51 -6.95
C SER A 474 11.51 27.39 -7.22
N SER A 475 10.30 26.87 -6.98
CA SER A 475 9.04 27.58 -7.18
C SER A 475 8.64 28.40 -5.95
N ALA A 476 8.41 29.71 -6.13
CA ALA A 476 7.90 30.59 -5.07
C ALA A 476 6.51 30.16 -4.57
N GLU A 477 5.70 29.57 -5.45
CA GLU A 477 4.41 28.99 -5.08
C GLU A 477 4.59 27.79 -4.14
N TYR A 478 5.52 26.88 -4.45
CA TYR A 478 5.78 25.71 -3.60
C TYR A 478 6.33 26.10 -2.23
N GLN A 479 7.21 27.11 -2.19
CA GLN A 479 7.67 27.69 -0.93
C GLN A 479 6.53 28.34 -0.14
N GLN A 480 5.56 28.96 -0.82
CA GLN A 480 4.38 29.53 -0.16
C GLN A 480 3.46 28.45 0.38
N ILE A 481 3.22 27.38 -0.37
CA ILE A 481 2.44 26.22 0.09
C ILE A 481 3.11 25.59 1.32
N TYR A 482 4.44 25.43 1.31
CA TYR A 482 5.18 24.99 2.49
C TYR A 482 4.95 25.91 3.70
N ARG A 483 5.05 27.24 3.52
CA ARG A 483 4.78 28.20 4.61
C ARG A 483 3.34 28.06 5.13
N ASN A 484 2.36 27.89 4.25
CA ASN A 484 0.97 27.68 4.64
C ASN A 484 0.80 26.37 5.45
N GLN A 485 1.51 25.29 5.09
CA GLN A 485 1.52 24.05 5.87
C GLN A 485 2.12 24.25 7.26
N VAL A 486 3.17 25.05 7.39
CA VAL A 486 3.78 25.39 8.69
C VAL A 486 2.80 26.18 9.56
N GLU A 487 2.08 27.17 9.00
CA GLU A 487 1.05 27.89 9.77
C GLU A 487 -0.14 27.01 10.12
N TRP A 488 -0.55 26.11 9.22
CA TRP A 488 -1.57 25.10 9.51
C TRP A 488 -1.17 24.19 10.69
N LEU A 489 0.07 23.69 10.70
CA LEU A 489 0.60 22.90 11.81
C LEU A 489 0.52 23.65 13.15
N ARG A 490 0.92 24.93 13.17
CA ARG A 490 0.83 25.76 14.39
C ARG A 490 -0.61 25.95 14.84
N ALA A 491 -1.55 26.12 13.90
CA ALA A 491 -2.96 26.25 14.20
C ALA A 491 -3.54 24.96 14.78
N GLU A 492 -3.21 23.79 14.21
CA GLU A 492 -3.62 22.49 14.74
C GLU A 492 -3.06 22.25 16.15
N ALA A 493 -1.77 22.53 16.35
CA ALA A 493 -1.14 22.46 17.65
C ALA A 493 -1.73 23.46 18.67
N ALA A 494 -2.34 24.55 18.23
CA ALA A 494 -3.06 25.48 19.11
C ALA A 494 -4.50 25.02 19.41
N ARG A 495 -5.15 24.36 18.45
CA ARG A 495 -6.55 23.89 18.56
C ARG A 495 -6.69 22.68 19.49
N THR A 496 -5.69 21.81 19.53
CA THR A 496 -5.74 20.57 20.33
C THR A 496 -5.27 20.75 21.78
N ASP A 497 -5.90 20.04 22.73
CA ASP A 497 -5.39 19.78 24.09
C ASP A 497 -5.01 18.32 24.33
N LYS A 498 -4.99 17.51 23.27
CA LYS A 498 -4.49 16.14 23.35
C LYS A 498 -3.05 16.14 23.88
N LYS A 499 -2.76 15.17 24.75
CA LYS A 499 -1.46 15.09 25.42
C LYS A 499 -0.37 14.80 24.40
N TRP A 500 -0.61 13.84 23.51
CA TRP A 500 0.33 13.41 22.49
C TRP A 500 0.07 14.13 21.18
N LYS A 501 1.13 14.67 20.59
CA LYS A 501 1.09 15.23 19.23
C LYS A 501 2.02 14.40 18.35
N VAL A 502 1.46 13.82 17.29
CA VAL A 502 2.17 12.96 16.35
C VAL A 502 2.12 13.59 14.97
N VAL A 503 3.26 13.70 14.30
CA VAL A 503 3.33 14.14 12.91
C VAL A 503 3.68 12.95 12.01
N LEU A 504 2.92 12.80 10.93
CA LEU A 504 3.19 11.85 9.86
C LEU A 504 3.65 12.63 8.63
N LEU A 505 4.76 12.21 8.02
CA LEU A 505 5.32 12.84 6.83
C LEU A 505 6.05 11.80 5.97
N HIS A 506 6.24 12.06 4.67
CA HIS A 506 6.96 11.11 3.82
C HIS A 506 8.48 11.28 3.92
N LYS A 507 9.04 12.42 3.48
CA LYS A 507 10.49 12.67 3.48
C LYS A 507 11.03 13.05 4.85
N SER A 508 11.71 12.12 5.49
CA SER A 508 12.24 12.30 6.84
C SER A 508 13.47 13.22 6.89
N MET A 509 13.47 14.15 7.85
CA MET A 509 14.60 15.07 8.08
C MET A 509 15.87 14.39 8.60
N TYR A 510 15.76 13.21 9.20
CA TYR A 510 16.87 12.45 9.78
C TYR A 510 17.14 11.15 8.99
N SER A 511 17.32 11.30 7.68
CA SER A 511 17.76 10.27 6.73
C SER A 511 19.22 9.88 6.92
N VAL A 512 19.55 8.59 6.89
CA VAL A 512 20.94 8.07 6.96
C VAL A 512 21.42 7.47 5.62
N ALA A 513 20.55 7.44 4.62
CA ALA A 513 20.83 6.82 3.33
C ALA A 513 21.17 7.87 2.24
N SER A 514 20.76 7.62 1.01
CA SER A 514 21.01 8.48 -0.15
C SER A 514 20.51 9.92 0.06
N HIS A 515 19.40 10.09 0.76
CA HIS A 515 18.67 11.37 0.85
C HIS A 515 19.17 12.30 1.97
N VAL A 516 20.19 11.90 2.74
CA VAL A 516 20.70 12.68 3.89
C VAL A 516 21.13 14.11 3.52
N SER A 517 21.56 14.29 2.28
CA SER A 517 22.09 15.52 1.70
C SER A 517 21.16 16.20 0.69
N ASP A 518 19.95 15.69 0.49
CA ASP A 518 18.98 16.33 -0.41
C ASP A 518 18.56 17.69 0.15
N SER A 519 18.39 18.67 -0.73
CA SER A 519 18.21 20.07 -0.33
C SER A 519 16.91 20.30 0.45
N ASP A 520 15.85 19.56 0.12
CA ASP A 520 14.58 19.55 0.85
C ASP A 520 14.75 18.91 2.23
N VAL A 521 15.39 17.75 2.34
CA VAL A 521 15.71 17.07 3.61
C VAL A 521 16.54 17.95 4.53
N VAL A 522 17.56 18.62 4.01
CA VAL A 522 18.39 19.58 4.77
C VAL A 522 17.56 20.78 5.22
N SER A 523 16.67 21.30 4.36
CA SER A 523 15.75 22.39 4.71
C SER A 523 14.74 21.99 5.79
N PHE A 524 14.17 20.80 5.72
CA PHE A 524 13.26 20.29 6.76
C PHE A 524 13.99 20.11 8.09
N ARG A 525 15.23 19.61 8.06
CA ARG A 525 16.07 19.45 9.26
C ARG A 525 16.36 20.80 9.92
N SER A 526 16.61 21.86 9.15
CA SER A 526 16.95 23.18 9.69
C SER A 526 15.73 23.98 10.16
N GLU A 527 14.58 23.84 9.49
CA GLU A 527 13.40 24.67 9.74
C GLU A 527 12.30 23.92 10.50
N LEU A 528 11.88 22.75 10.02
CA LEU A 528 10.67 22.08 10.49
C LEU A 528 10.84 21.45 11.88
N THR A 529 12.05 20.99 12.21
CA THR A 529 12.37 20.45 13.54
C THR A 529 12.14 21.46 14.66
N LYS A 530 12.45 22.73 14.42
CA LYS A 530 12.21 23.84 15.36
C LYS A 530 10.71 24.10 15.55
N VAL A 531 9.94 24.01 14.47
CA VAL A 531 8.47 24.13 14.52
C VAL A 531 7.87 22.99 15.33
N PHE A 532 8.37 21.76 15.15
CA PHE A 532 7.92 20.60 15.94
C PHE A 532 8.20 20.78 17.43
N ASP A 533 9.35 21.30 17.80
CA ASP A 533 9.67 21.62 19.20
C ASP A 533 8.81 22.77 19.74
N GLU A 534 8.59 23.83 18.96
CA GLU A 534 7.69 24.95 19.30
C GLU A 534 6.27 24.44 19.61
N MET A 535 5.79 23.49 18.81
CA MET A 535 4.45 22.93 18.91
C MET A 535 4.31 21.90 20.03
N GLY A 536 5.42 21.33 20.50
CA GLY A 536 5.47 20.26 21.49
C GLY A 536 5.16 18.88 20.88
N VAL A 537 5.55 18.62 19.63
CA VAL A 537 5.41 17.31 18.96
C VAL A 537 6.23 16.25 19.69
N ASP A 538 5.62 15.12 20.03
CA ASP A 538 6.30 14.05 20.78
C ASP A 538 6.98 13.06 19.84
N LEU A 539 6.33 12.72 18.73
CA LEU A 539 6.74 11.68 17.79
C LEU A 539 6.51 12.13 16.34
N VAL A 540 7.51 11.90 15.49
CA VAL A 540 7.45 12.07 14.04
C VAL A 540 7.74 10.73 13.39
N LEU A 541 6.81 10.29 12.54
CA LEU A 541 6.95 9.07 11.75
C LEU A 541 7.10 9.46 10.28
N GLY A 542 8.11 8.91 9.61
CA GLY A 542 8.25 9.09 8.17
C GLY A 542 9.03 8.03 7.44
N GLY A 543 9.01 8.09 6.12
CA GLY A 543 9.51 7.09 5.21
C GLY A 543 10.63 7.57 4.31
N HIS A 544 10.49 7.25 3.02
CA HIS A 544 11.34 7.64 1.88
C HIS A 544 12.72 7.00 1.89
N ASP A 545 13.41 7.06 3.02
CA ASP A 545 14.64 6.34 3.27
C ASP A 545 14.32 4.88 3.55
N HIS A 546 14.60 3.99 2.60
CA HIS A 546 14.41 2.54 2.77
C HIS A 546 15.52 1.97 3.67
N THR A 547 15.64 2.48 4.89
CA THR A 547 16.52 2.04 5.97
C THR A 547 15.80 2.20 7.30
N TYR A 548 16.24 1.48 8.33
CA TYR A 548 15.76 1.75 9.68
C TYR A 548 16.54 2.92 10.29
N THR A 549 15.86 3.91 10.84
CA THR A 549 16.49 4.98 11.65
C THR A 549 15.58 5.42 12.79
N ARG A 550 16.06 5.30 14.02
CA ARG A 550 15.53 5.99 15.20
C ARG A 550 16.52 7.08 15.64
N SER A 551 16.05 8.32 15.76
CA SER A 551 16.85 9.41 16.30
C SER A 551 17.05 9.29 17.82
N PHE A 552 17.99 10.04 18.37
CA PHE A 552 17.88 10.48 19.77
C PHE A 552 16.64 11.35 19.92
N GLN A 553 16.27 11.70 21.15
CA GLN A 553 15.39 12.84 21.32
C GLN A 553 16.10 14.09 20.78
N MET A 554 15.46 14.84 19.89
CA MET A 554 16.07 16.00 19.22
C MET A 554 15.39 17.28 19.69
N LEU A 555 16.16 18.25 20.19
CA LEU A 555 15.67 19.57 20.61
C LEU A 555 16.50 20.66 19.95
N GLY A 556 15.87 21.57 19.22
CA GLY A 556 16.54 22.66 18.51
C GLY A 556 17.52 22.16 17.45
N GLY A 557 17.30 20.96 16.91
CA GLY A 557 18.22 20.28 15.99
C GLY A 557 19.34 19.47 16.67
N GLU A 558 19.44 19.51 18.00
CA GLU A 558 20.52 18.87 18.77
C GLU A 558 20.06 17.60 19.48
N ALA A 559 20.91 16.56 19.44
CA ALA A 559 20.64 15.27 20.08
C ALA A 559 20.76 15.35 21.61
N GLN A 560 19.69 14.99 22.32
CA GLN A 560 19.65 14.94 23.78
C GLN A 560 20.23 13.59 24.27
N LYS A 561 21.54 13.56 24.47
CA LYS A 561 22.31 12.34 24.85
C LYS A 561 22.45 12.15 26.36
N ASP A 562 22.05 13.15 27.15
CA ASP A 562 22.10 13.14 28.62
C ASP A 562 20.99 12.32 29.27
N LYS A 563 19.93 12.01 28.51
CA LYS A 563 18.76 11.26 28.98
C LYS A 563 18.43 10.11 28.05
N LEU A 564 19.20 9.03 28.17
CA LEU A 564 19.03 7.81 27.39
C LEU A 564 17.90 6.94 27.96
N PRO A 565 17.31 6.03 27.14
CA PRO A 565 16.33 5.06 27.61
C PRO A 565 16.91 4.13 28.69
N ASP A 566 16.04 3.68 29.59
CA ASP A 566 16.35 2.60 30.52
C ASP A 566 16.43 1.22 29.81
N ALA A 567 16.66 0.17 30.58
CA ALA A 567 16.80 -1.20 30.06
C ALA A 567 15.53 -1.71 29.34
N ASP A 568 14.37 -1.13 29.63
CA ASP A 568 13.09 -1.47 29.01
C ASP A 568 12.78 -0.57 27.79
N GLY A 569 13.75 0.24 27.36
CA GLY A 569 13.62 1.18 26.26
C GLY A 569 12.78 2.41 26.60
N GLN A 570 12.51 2.68 27.88
CA GLN A 570 11.68 3.78 28.31
C GLN A 570 12.51 5.03 28.69
N VAL A 571 12.05 6.20 28.26
CA VAL A 571 12.53 7.50 28.72
C VAL A 571 11.39 8.26 29.40
N VAL A 572 11.63 8.79 30.60
CA VAL A 572 10.62 9.54 31.37
C VAL A 572 10.84 11.04 31.17
N ASP A 573 9.84 11.81 30.77
CA ASP A 573 9.89 13.27 30.55
C ASP A 573 11.09 13.72 29.70
N PRO A 574 11.28 13.17 28.48
CA PRO A 574 12.32 13.66 27.60
C PRO A 574 12.01 15.08 27.09
N LYS A 575 13.06 15.85 26.86
CA LYS A 575 12.98 17.06 26.03
C LYS A 575 13.16 16.68 24.56
N GLY A 576 12.65 17.50 23.65
CA GLY A 576 12.82 17.22 22.22
C GLY A 576 11.91 16.11 21.69
N THR A 577 11.91 15.98 20.37
CA THR A 577 10.99 15.15 19.58
C THR A 577 11.70 13.87 19.14
N LEU A 578 10.98 12.73 19.11
CA LEU A 578 11.50 11.48 18.55
C LEU A 578 11.17 11.40 17.05
N TYR A 579 12.11 10.92 16.24
CA TYR A 579 11.93 10.70 14.81
C TYR A 579 12.22 9.24 14.48
N LEU A 580 11.31 8.60 13.71
CA LEU A 580 11.40 7.20 13.35
C LEU A 580 11.11 6.96 11.86
N ILE A 581 12.04 6.25 11.23
CA ILE A 581 11.89 5.60 9.93
C ILE A 581 11.92 4.09 10.17
N THR A 582 10.82 3.40 9.87
CA THR A 582 10.67 1.97 10.22
C THR A 582 11.31 1.01 9.20
N ASN A 583 12.07 1.50 8.22
CA ASN A 583 12.42 0.80 6.97
C ASN A 583 11.19 0.53 6.07
N ALA A 584 11.42 0.09 4.83
CA ALA A 584 10.35 -0.17 3.87
C ALA A 584 9.55 -1.44 4.21
N ALA A 585 8.24 -1.38 3.95
CA ALA A 585 7.31 -2.51 4.07
C ALA A 585 7.26 -3.38 2.80
N GLY A 586 7.62 -2.81 1.64
CA GLY A 586 7.85 -3.54 0.39
C GLY A 586 9.30 -4.05 0.29
N ASP A 587 9.77 -4.43 -0.90
CA ASP A 587 11.07 -5.10 -1.10
C ASP A 587 12.28 -4.20 -1.44
N LYS A 588 12.07 -2.88 -1.52
CA LYS A 588 13.17 -1.95 -1.86
C LYS A 588 14.02 -1.60 -0.64
N ARG A 589 15.35 -1.56 -0.81
CA ARG A 589 16.32 -1.34 0.27
C ARG A 589 17.40 -0.34 -0.16
N TYR A 590 17.76 0.57 0.73
CA TYR A 590 18.91 1.47 0.56
C TYR A 590 20.06 1.10 1.48
N ASN A 591 21.28 1.42 1.07
CA ASN A 591 22.44 1.29 1.93
C ASN A 591 22.59 2.54 2.79
N VAL A 592 22.96 2.33 4.06
CA VAL A 592 23.43 3.43 4.90
C VAL A 592 24.65 4.08 4.24
N LYS A 593 24.67 5.41 4.17
CA LYS A 593 25.76 6.14 3.51
C LYS A 593 27.07 5.98 4.30
N THR A 594 28.13 5.56 3.61
CA THR A 594 29.46 5.34 4.20
C THR A 594 30.26 6.64 4.26
N GLY A 595 31.19 6.75 5.22
CA GLY A 595 32.07 7.92 5.36
C GLY A 595 31.38 9.19 5.87
N MET A 596 30.17 9.08 6.40
CA MET A 596 29.41 10.18 7.01
C MET A 596 29.02 9.82 8.44
N GLU A 597 29.02 10.81 9.33
CA GLU A 597 28.49 10.66 10.69
C GLU A 597 27.03 11.11 10.76
N PHE A 598 26.24 10.39 11.55
CA PHE A 598 24.82 10.70 11.79
C PHE A 598 24.62 11.02 13.28
N PRO A 599 25.03 12.21 13.75
CA PRO A 599 25.07 12.54 15.18
C PRO A 599 23.68 12.54 15.86
N TYR A 600 22.62 12.61 15.06
CA TYR A 600 21.21 12.55 15.48
C TYR A 600 20.67 11.12 15.61
N ALA A 601 21.30 10.12 14.99
CA ALA A 601 20.78 8.76 14.94
C ALA A 601 21.21 7.97 16.19
N ALA A 602 20.25 7.50 16.98
CA ALA A 602 20.49 6.66 18.15
C ALA A 602 20.61 5.18 17.78
N LYS A 603 19.87 4.77 16.73
CA LYS A 603 19.96 3.46 16.12
C LYS A 603 19.63 3.58 14.64
N TYR A 604 20.49 3.05 13.78
CA TYR A 604 20.29 3.07 12.33
C TYR A 604 21.06 1.93 11.68
N GLU A 605 20.45 1.28 10.69
CA GLU A 605 21.08 0.29 9.83
C GLU A 605 20.13 -0.06 8.67
N GLN A 606 20.64 -0.85 7.72
CA GLN A 606 19.81 -1.54 6.74
C GLN A 606 19.66 -3.00 7.20
N PRO A 607 18.51 -3.42 7.76
CA PRO A 607 18.31 -4.80 8.21
C PRO A 607 18.17 -5.83 7.09
N GLY A 608 17.96 -5.38 5.84
CA GLY A 608 17.85 -6.26 4.67
C GLY A 608 16.55 -7.07 4.61
N LYS A 609 15.57 -6.73 5.45
CA LYS A 609 14.26 -7.38 5.60
C LYS A 609 13.15 -6.33 5.61
N GLU A 610 11.94 -6.73 5.22
CA GLU A 610 10.74 -5.89 5.33
C GLU A 610 10.47 -5.56 6.79
N MET A 611 9.79 -4.44 7.05
CA MET A 611 9.52 -4.03 8.41
C MET A 611 8.14 -3.41 8.61
N PHE A 612 7.63 -3.62 9.82
CA PHE A 612 6.47 -2.92 10.36
C PHE A 612 6.73 -2.52 11.81
N THR A 613 5.99 -1.54 12.31
CA THR A 613 6.09 -1.07 13.69
C THR A 613 4.70 -0.97 14.31
N GLY A 614 4.48 -1.61 15.45
CA GLY A 614 3.29 -1.36 16.27
C GLY A 614 3.56 -0.22 17.24
N VAL A 615 2.72 0.83 17.21
CA VAL A 615 2.80 1.99 18.09
C VAL A 615 1.67 1.95 19.11
N GLN A 616 1.99 1.93 20.39
CA GLN A 616 1.03 1.94 21.50
C GLN A 616 0.99 3.32 22.15
N VAL A 617 -0.22 3.81 22.40
CA VAL A 617 -0.49 5.12 22.99
C VAL A 617 -1.44 4.97 24.17
N SER A 618 -1.15 5.65 25.27
CA SER A 618 -1.93 5.69 26.52
C SER A 618 -1.89 7.09 27.13
N ASP A 619 -2.55 7.33 28.26
CA ASP A 619 -2.57 8.66 28.89
C ASP A 619 -1.22 9.14 29.42
N ASP A 620 -0.27 8.23 29.68
CA ASP A 620 1.04 8.59 30.22
C ASP A 620 2.21 8.07 29.40
N SER A 621 1.98 7.26 28.36
CA SER A 621 3.05 6.83 27.46
C SER A 621 2.66 6.73 25.98
N ILE A 622 3.63 7.00 25.11
CA ILE A 622 3.63 6.63 23.69
C ILE A 622 4.91 5.84 23.42
N GLY A 623 4.80 4.68 22.78
CA GLY A 623 5.95 3.84 22.48
C GLY A 623 5.71 2.95 21.28
N PHE A 624 6.77 2.31 20.81
CA PHE A 624 6.71 1.46 19.64
C PHE A 624 7.53 0.19 19.83
N GLN A 625 7.17 -0.82 19.03
CA GLN A 625 7.96 -2.03 18.81
C GLN A 625 8.06 -2.28 17.30
N ALA A 626 9.29 -2.24 16.80
CA ALA A 626 9.62 -2.48 15.40
C ALA A 626 10.00 -3.94 15.20
N TYR A 627 9.60 -4.51 14.06
CA TYR A 627 9.85 -5.90 13.69
C TYR A 627 10.39 -5.96 12.27
N THR A 628 11.33 -6.88 12.05
CA THR A 628 11.67 -7.34 10.70
C THR A 628 10.84 -8.57 10.37
N THR A 629 10.43 -8.70 9.12
CA THR A 629 9.73 -9.89 8.63
C THR A 629 10.26 -10.34 7.26
N THR A 630 9.94 -11.57 6.86
CA THR A 630 10.21 -12.13 5.52
C THR A 630 9.10 -13.08 5.11
N GLU A 631 8.77 -13.13 3.81
CA GLU A 631 7.76 -14.09 3.31
C GLU A 631 8.10 -15.56 3.63
N ALA A 632 9.38 -15.86 3.85
CA ALA A 632 9.86 -17.18 4.25
C ALA A 632 9.66 -17.51 5.75
N GLY A 633 9.05 -16.59 6.53
CA GLY A 633 8.44 -16.89 7.83
C GLY A 633 9.23 -16.53 9.08
N THR A 634 10.14 -15.54 9.03
CA THR A 634 10.79 -15.02 10.27
C THR A 634 10.30 -13.62 10.60
N THR A 635 9.51 -13.48 11.67
CA THR A 635 9.13 -12.18 12.24
C THR A 635 9.89 -11.97 13.56
N ASP A 636 10.91 -11.12 13.52
CA ASP A 636 11.86 -10.92 14.61
C ASP A 636 11.71 -9.52 15.23
N ALA A 637 11.71 -9.46 16.56
CA ALA A 637 11.73 -8.18 17.28
C ALA A 637 13.03 -7.45 16.99
N TYR A 638 12.93 -6.18 16.63
CA TYR A 638 14.05 -5.43 16.09
C TYR A 638 14.43 -4.23 16.95
N ASP A 639 13.48 -3.38 17.33
CA ASP A 639 13.72 -2.27 18.25
C ASP A 639 12.48 -1.97 19.10
N ALA A 640 12.68 -1.35 20.25
CA ALA A 640 11.60 -0.85 21.07
C ALA A 640 11.99 0.47 21.75
N TYR A 641 11.04 1.39 21.86
CA TYR A 641 11.25 2.66 22.53
C TYR A 641 9.94 3.17 23.12
N ARG A 642 9.97 3.77 24.31
CA ARG A 642 8.79 4.35 24.95
C ARG A 642 9.11 5.70 25.58
N ILE A 643 8.29 6.70 25.27
CA ILE A 643 8.24 7.97 26.00
C ILE A 643 7.17 7.84 27.07
N LYS A 644 7.55 8.10 28.33
CA LYS A 644 6.62 8.27 29.44
C LYS A 644 6.60 9.75 29.85
N ARG A 645 5.42 10.33 30.02
CA ARG A 645 5.22 11.73 30.41
C ARG A 645 4.45 11.86 31.71
N THR A 646 5.07 12.46 32.72
CA THR A 646 4.49 12.70 34.05
C THR A 646 3.90 14.11 34.19
N ASP A 647 4.12 14.98 33.20
CA ASP A 647 3.55 16.32 33.17
C ASP A 647 2.03 16.29 33.02
N ALA A 648 1.37 17.18 33.78
CA ALA A 648 -0.06 17.44 33.68
C ALA A 648 -0.32 18.60 32.72
N ALA A 649 -1.50 18.61 32.10
CA ALA A 649 -1.94 19.76 31.32
C ALA A 649 -1.96 21.02 32.21
N PRO A 650 -1.49 22.18 31.70
CA PRO A 650 -1.59 23.42 32.46
C PRO A 650 -3.05 23.80 32.69
N ALA A 651 -3.32 24.53 33.77
CA ALA A 651 -4.65 25.07 34.03
C ALA A 651 -5.04 26.09 32.94
N ALA A 652 -6.34 26.22 32.67
CA ALA A 652 -6.86 27.17 31.69
C ALA A 652 -6.57 28.62 32.11
N VAL A 653 -6.48 29.51 31.11
CA VAL A 653 -6.45 30.96 31.36
C VAL A 653 -7.75 31.40 32.02
N ARG A 654 -7.70 32.53 32.74
CA ARG A 654 -8.85 33.07 33.46
C ARG A 654 -9.32 34.36 32.82
N ASP A 655 -10.60 34.69 33.01
CA ASP A 655 -11.20 35.96 32.58
C ASP A 655 -10.92 36.33 31.11
N ALA A 656 -10.86 35.34 30.21
CA ALA A 656 -10.68 35.58 28.79
C ALA A 656 -11.88 36.34 28.22
N ARG A 657 -11.61 37.47 27.57
CA ARG A 657 -12.64 38.36 26.99
C ARG A 657 -12.05 39.16 25.84
N TRP A 658 -12.90 39.89 25.13
CA TRP A 658 -12.46 40.86 24.13
C TRP A 658 -12.80 42.29 24.58
N SER A 659 -12.09 43.26 24.04
CA SER A 659 -12.37 44.68 24.20
C SER A 659 -11.87 45.46 22.97
N VAL A 660 -12.22 46.74 22.88
CA VAL A 660 -11.63 47.68 21.91
C VAL A 660 -10.72 48.61 22.70
N ASN A 661 -9.46 48.70 22.29
CA ASN A 661 -8.47 49.53 22.98
C ASN A 661 -8.66 51.02 22.69
N ALA A 662 -7.85 51.88 23.31
CA ALA A 662 -7.94 53.33 23.17
C ALA A 662 -7.75 53.83 21.72
N ASP A 663 -7.04 53.05 20.88
CA ASP A 663 -6.80 53.35 19.47
C ASP A 663 -7.91 52.81 18.56
N GLY A 664 -9.00 52.28 19.12
CA GLY A 664 -10.12 51.71 18.36
C GLY A 664 -9.85 50.32 17.80
N LYS A 665 -8.76 49.64 18.20
CA LYS A 665 -8.42 48.30 17.72
C LYS A 665 -9.01 47.21 18.61
N LEU A 666 -9.47 46.13 17.99
CA LEU A 666 -9.95 44.94 18.69
C LEU A 666 -8.80 44.22 19.40
N GLN A 667 -9.00 43.81 20.64
CA GLN A 667 -8.02 43.02 21.40
C GLN A 667 -8.67 41.90 22.21
N VAL A 668 -7.91 40.84 22.47
CA VAL A 668 -8.26 39.77 23.39
C VAL A 668 -7.48 39.96 24.68
N GLU A 669 -8.17 39.90 25.82
CA GLU A 669 -7.59 40.02 27.15
C GLU A 669 -7.78 38.72 27.92
N TRP A 670 -6.80 38.35 28.75
CA TRP A 670 -6.91 37.21 29.66
C TRP A 670 -5.98 37.38 30.87
N LYS A 671 -6.23 36.59 31.91
CA LYS A 671 -5.35 36.44 33.06
C LYS A 671 -4.64 35.11 33.03
N ALA A 672 -3.41 35.09 33.56
CA ALA A 672 -2.64 33.87 33.74
C ALA A 672 -3.43 32.83 34.58
N PRO A 673 -3.24 31.52 34.32
CA PRO A 673 -3.83 30.45 35.11
C PRO A 673 -3.54 30.61 36.61
N ALA A 674 -4.42 30.06 37.45
CA ALA A 674 -4.12 29.94 38.88
C ALA A 674 -3.14 28.77 39.11
N GLY A 675 -2.05 28.99 39.82
CA GLY A 675 -1.06 27.96 40.12
C GLY A 675 0.26 28.16 39.37
N ALA A 676 0.81 27.08 38.79
CA ALA A 676 2.08 27.11 38.08
C ALA A 676 2.03 28.06 36.87
N ALA A 677 3.11 28.84 36.70
CA ALA A 677 3.22 29.76 35.58
C ALA A 677 3.29 28.99 34.25
N PRO A 678 2.54 29.40 33.22
CA PRO A 678 2.66 28.82 31.89
C PRO A 678 3.96 29.27 31.22
N THR A 679 4.38 28.57 30.17
CA THR A 679 5.51 29.00 29.32
C THR A 679 5.08 30.03 28.28
N ALA A 680 3.88 29.87 27.71
CA ALA A 680 3.29 30.81 26.77
C ALA A 680 1.76 30.69 26.72
N TYR A 681 1.16 31.44 25.81
CA TYR A 681 -0.26 31.38 25.46
C TYR A 681 -0.39 31.20 23.94
N ARG A 682 -1.28 30.31 23.50
CA ARG A 682 -1.65 30.17 22.08
C ARG A 682 -3.05 30.71 21.87
N LEU A 683 -3.18 31.68 20.97
CA LEU A 683 -4.44 32.24 20.54
C LEU A 683 -4.72 31.76 19.13
N TYR A 684 -5.94 31.33 18.85
CA TYR A 684 -6.35 30.88 17.51
C TYR A 684 -7.80 31.26 17.22
N GLU A 685 -8.13 31.33 15.94
CA GLU A 685 -9.47 31.63 15.43
C GLU A 685 -10.06 30.38 14.75
N ARG A 686 -11.36 30.16 14.94
CA ARG A 686 -12.06 28.90 14.59
C ARG A 686 -12.97 28.99 13.36
N SER A 687 -13.26 30.19 12.87
CA SER A 687 -14.17 30.42 11.75
C SER A 687 -13.48 30.87 10.47
N ASP A 688 -12.14 30.93 10.48
CA ASP A 688 -11.25 31.52 9.48
C ASP A 688 -11.56 32.99 9.15
N ALA A 689 -12.29 33.69 10.01
CA ALA A 689 -12.68 35.09 9.80
C ALA A 689 -11.51 36.07 9.92
N LEU A 690 -10.42 35.68 10.59
CA LEU A 690 -9.14 36.41 10.60
C LEU A 690 -8.16 35.93 9.52
N GLY A 691 -8.59 34.99 8.68
CA GLY A 691 -7.76 34.28 7.72
C GLY A 691 -7.61 32.80 8.10
N ALA A 692 -7.35 31.98 7.09
CA ALA A 692 -7.15 30.55 7.25
C ALA A 692 -6.00 30.27 8.23
N ASN A 693 -6.24 29.40 9.21
CA ASN A 693 -5.24 28.95 10.17
C ASN A 693 -4.61 30.07 11.01
N TRP A 694 -5.32 31.18 11.22
CA TRP A 694 -4.82 32.29 12.03
C TRP A 694 -4.52 31.83 13.47
N THR A 695 -3.28 32.04 13.90
CA THR A 695 -2.79 31.70 15.24
C THR A 695 -1.66 32.63 15.66
N VAL A 696 -1.51 32.85 16.97
CA VAL A 696 -0.38 33.57 17.54
C VAL A 696 0.04 32.99 18.88
N THR A 697 1.35 32.95 19.12
CA THR A 697 1.94 32.59 20.40
C THR A 697 2.39 33.85 21.14
N VAL A 698 1.94 34.01 22.38
CA VAL A 698 2.32 35.10 23.29
C VAL A 698 3.14 34.52 24.44
N PRO A 699 4.45 34.83 24.55
CA PRO A 699 5.28 34.32 25.64
C PRO A 699 4.80 34.75 27.02
N HIS A 700 4.98 33.90 28.03
CA HIS A 700 4.81 34.30 29.42
C HIS A 700 5.92 35.28 29.83
N VAL A 701 5.62 36.14 30.80
CA VAL A 701 6.56 37.12 31.36
C VAL A 701 6.43 37.02 32.87
N ASP A 702 7.54 36.73 33.55
CA ASP A 702 7.55 36.52 34.99
C ASP A 702 6.92 37.70 35.74
N GLY A 703 6.04 37.40 36.70
CA GLY A 703 5.29 38.39 37.48
C GLY A 703 4.12 39.06 36.74
N LYS A 704 3.98 38.86 35.43
CA LYS A 704 2.83 39.39 34.66
C LYS A 704 1.63 38.43 34.78
N THR A 705 0.52 38.95 35.29
CA THR A 705 -0.70 38.16 35.55
C THR A 705 -1.87 38.50 34.62
N ALA A 706 -1.78 39.59 33.86
CA ALA A 706 -2.78 40.05 32.91
C ALA A 706 -2.14 40.33 31.55
N TYR A 707 -2.83 39.90 30.50
CA TYR A 707 -2.36 39.94 29.12
C TYR A 707 -3.45 40.54 28.24
N ALA A 708 -3.00 41.23 27.19
CA ALA A 708 -3.83 41.71 26.11
C ALA A 708 -3.07 41.50 24.80
N TYR A 709 -3.76 41.07 23.76
CA TYR A 709 -3.21 40.93 22.41
C TYR A 709 -4.13 41.65 21.42
N VAL A 710 -3.56 42.60 20.68
CA VAL A 710 -4.27 43.38 19.67
C VAL A 710 -4.36 42.55 18.39
N LEU A 711 -5.58 42.37 17.88
CA LEU A 711 -5.84 41.67 16.61
C LEU A 711 -5.57 42.64 15.46
N GLU A 712 -4.31 42.72 15.05
CA GLU A 712 -3.90 43.61 13.98
C GLU A 712 -4.66 43.34 12.68
N GLY A 713 -5.25 44.38 12.09
CA GLY A 713 -6.05 44.29 10.86
C GLY A 713 -7.48 43.76 11.03
N ALA A 714 -7.89 43.33 12.23
CA ALA A 714 -9.26 42.89 12.49
C ALA A 714 -10.23 44.08 12.48
N ASP A 715 -11.43 43.88 11.91
CA ASP A 715 -12.52 44.84 12.01
C ASP A 715 -13.05 44.84 13.46
N PRO A 716 -13.04 45.99 14.17
CA PRO A 716 -13.61 46.08 15.52
C PRO A 716 -15.09 45.69 15.62
N LYS A 717 -15.82 45.66 14.49
CA LYS A 717 -17.21 45.21 14.40
C LYS A 717 -17.36 43.77 13.87
N GLY A 718 -16.25 43.12 13.54
CA GLY A 718 -16.21 41.76 13.03
C GLY A 718 -16.69 40.73 14.06
N LYS A 719 -17.19 39.61 13.55
CA LYS A 719 -17.59 38.43 14.36
C LYS A 719 -16.50 37.38 14.24
N TYR A 720 -15.84 37.09 15.34
CA TYR A 720 -14.72 36.17 15.43
C TYR A 720 -14.97 35.13 16.53
N GLU A 721 -14.55 33.89 16.27
CA GLU A 721 -14.57 32.81 17.27
C GLU A 721 -13.14 32.50 17.72
N LEU A 722 -12.71 33.23 18.76
CA LEU A 722 -11.35 33.17 19.28
C LEU A 722 -11.26 32.19 20.46
N ALA A 723 -10.07 31.64 20.65
CA ALA A 723 -9.75 30.82 21.80
C ALA A 723 -8.34 31.11 22.31
N VAL A 724 -8.16 31.03 23.62
CA VAL A 724 -6.86 31.18 24.28
C VAL A 724 -6.56 29.93 25.09
N ARG A 725 -5.37 29.35 24.89
CA ARG A 725 -4.84 28.25 25.71
C ARG A 725 -3.52 28.68 26.37
N ALA A 726 -3.33 28.28 27.61
CA ALA A 726 -2.02 28.33 28.26
C ALA A 726 -1.20 27.11 27.84
N THR A 727 0.11 27.27 27.70
CA THR A 727 1.04 26.17 27.40
C THR A 727 1.99 25.94 28.56
N ALA A 728 2.38 24.70 28.79
CA ALA A 728 3.43 24.34 29.75
C ALA A 728 4.12 23.07 29.26
N GLY A 729 5.44 23.15 29.06
CA GLY A 729 6.18 22.08 28.38
C GLY A 729 5.56 21.81 27.00
N ARG A 730 5.02 20.60 26.83
CA ARG A 730 4.41 20.11 25.58
C ARG A 730 2.87 20.12 25.60
N GLY A 731 2.28 20.41 26.76
CA GLY A 731 0.84 20.39 26.98
C GLY A 731 0.17 21.74 26.74
N ASN A 732 -1.07 21.69 26.29
CA ASN A 732 -1.97 22.84 26.21
C ASN A 732 -3.07 22.68 27.27
N SER A 733 -3.52 23.80 27.84
CA SER A 733 -4.68 23.82 28.72
C SER A 733 -5.97 23.61 27.92
N ALA A 734 -7.10 23.37 28.60
CA ALA A 734 -8.42 23.60 28.02
C ALA A 734 -8.54 25.04 27.44
N ALA A 735 -9.32 25.20 26.37
CA ALA A 735 -9.51 26.48 25.69
C ALA A 735 -10.47 27.39 26.48
N ALA A 736 -10.10 28.66 26.60
CA ALA A 736 -11.03 29.72 26.98
C ALA A 736 -11.55 30.39 25.70
N PHE A 737 -12.82 30.19 25.38
CA PHE A 737 -13.44 30.73 24.17
C PHE A 737 -13.90 32.18 24.37
N VAL A 738 -13.67 33.00 23.34
CA VAL A 738 -14.07 34.40 23.27
C VAL A 738 -14.78 34.62 21.94
N LYS A 739 -16.05 35.05 21.98
CA LYS A 739 -16.81 35.42 20.78
C LYS A 739 -16.99 36.93 20.74
N THR A 740 -16.70 37.54 19.60
CA THR A 740 -16.96 38.97 19.38
C THR A 740 -18.34 39.17 18.77
N ASN A 741 -19.02 40.24 19.18
CA ASN A 741 -20.35 40.60 18.71
C ASN A 741 -20.42 42.09 18.42
N ALA A 742 -21.20 42.46 17.39
CA ALA A 742 -21.26 43.82 16.85
C ALA A 742 -21.85 44.89 17.79
N GLU A 743 -22.48 44.51 18.92
CA GLU A 743 -23.34 45.40 19.71
C GLU A 743 -22.83 45.77 21.10
N THR A 744 -21.76 45.16 21.63
CA THR A 744 -21.32 45.43 23.02
C THR A 744 -19.82 45.62 23.15
N ALA A 745 -19.30 46.72 22.59
CA ALA A 745 -18.06 47.28 23.11
C ALA A 745 -18.38 47.90 24.48
N SER A 746 -18.00 47.22 25.57
CA SER A 746 -18.19 47.77 26.92
C SER A 746 -17.40 49.07 27.05
N ALA A 747 -18.12 50.18 27.20
CA ALA A 747 -17.56 51.50 27.39
C ALA A 747 -16.65 51.55 28.64
N THR A 748 -15.56 52.30 28.49
CA THR A 748 -14.48 52.62 29.43
C THR A 748 -14.95 52.92 30.87
N PRO A 749 -14.33 52.36 31.92
CA PRO A 749 -14.49 52.91 33.27
C PRO A 749 -13.66 54.19 33.41
N THR A 750 -14.32 55.29 33.76
CA THR A 750 -13.71 56.57 34.14
C THR A 750 -12.82 56.38 35.38
N PRO A 751 -11.63 57.02 35.46
CA PRO A 751 -10.75 56.87 36.63
C PRO A 751 -11.28 57.70 37.81
N THR A 752 -11.25 57.14 39.02
CA THR A 752 -11.40 57.87 40.29
C THR A 752 -10.18 57.55 41.17
N PRO A 753 -9.57 58.54 41.86
CA PRO A 753 -8.21 58.41 42.38
C PRO A 753 -8.12 57.71 43.75
N THR A 754 -6.88 57.29 44.02
CA THR A 754 -6.30 56.58 45.16
C THR A 754 -6.73 57.06 46.56
N ALA A 755 -6.90 56.10 47.49
CA ALA A 755 -6.62 56.29 48.92
C ALA A 755 -6.12 54.98 49.55
N SER A 756 -5.21 55.14 50.51
CA SER A 756 -4.37 54.13 51.16
C SER A 756 -4.91 53.67 52.53
N ALA A 757 -4.40 52.52 52.97
CA ALA A 757 -4.28 51.95 54.33
C ALA A 757 -5.43 51.12 54.95
N SER A 758 -5.01 49.93 55.41
CA SER A 758 -5.60 48.90 56.31
C SER A 758 -6.01 49.48 57.71
N PRO A 759 -6.71 48.79 58.67
CA PRO A 759 -6.88 47.32 58.82
C PRO A 759 -8.16 46.74 59.53
N THR A 760 -8.23 45.40 59.57
CA THR A 760 -8.79 44.43 60.59
C THR A 760 -10.28 44.45 61.05
N ALA A 761 -10.98 43.31 60.90
CA ALA A 761 -11.59 42.46 61.96
C ALA A 761 -12.83 41.63 61.50
N THR A 762 -12.83 40.32 61.77
CA THR A 762 -13.98 39.38 61.90
C THR A 762 -14.76 39.65 63.21
N PRO A 763 -16.02 39.19 63.49
CA PRO A 763 -16.63 37.88 63.14
C PRO A 763 -18.16 37.80 62.82
N SER A 764 -18.54 36.70 62.14
CA SER A 764 -19.70 35.75 62.24
C SER A 764 -21.15 36.10 62.69
N ALA A 765 -22.09 35.46 61.96
CA ALA A 765 -23.39 34.81 62.34
C ALA A 765 -24.77 35.53 62.22
N SER A 766 -25.56 35.13 61.19
CA SER A 766 -27.01 34.73 61.03
C SER A 766 -28.07 34.96 62.15
N PRO A 767 -29.43 34.81 61.93
CA PRO A 767 -30.21 34.34 60.73
C PRO A 767 -31.64 34.98 60.43
N THR A 768 -32.24 34.55 59.29
CA THR A 768 -33.70 34.31 58.95
C THR A 768 -34.68 35.51 58.75
N THR A 769 -35.74 35.52 57.89
CA THR A 769 -36.75 34.53 57.41
C THR A 769 -37.37 34.84 56.01
N SER A 770 -37.82 33.80 55.28
CA SER A 770 -38.70 33.73 54.07
C SER A 770 -40.22 33.96 54.42
N PRO A 771 -41.27 34.01 53.53
CA PRO A 771 -41.40 33.60 52.12
C PRO A 771 -42.25 34.47 51.13
N THR A 772 -42.28 34.03 49.86
CA THR A 772 -42.97 34.46 48.59
C THR A 772 -44.49 34.15 48.58
N PRO A 773 -45.31 34.21 47.47
CA PRO A 773 -45.26 34.83 46.11
C PRO A 773 -46.61 35.41 45.56
N THR A 774 -46.61 36.02 44.36
CA THR A 774 -47.73 36.17 43.36
C THR A 774 -47.19 36.89 42.08
N SER A 775 -47.74 36.91 40.86
CA SER A 775 -48.44 36.03 39.90
C SER A 775 -48.99 36.96 38.78
N SER A 776 -48.93 36.62 37.48
CA SER A 776 -49.89 37.15 36.49
C SER A 776 -49.98 36.31 35.20
N THR A 777 -51.14 36.36 34.56
CA THR A 777 -51.70 35.43 33.55
C THR A 777 -52.24 36.14 32.30
N SER A 778 -52.09 35.50 31.11
CA SER A 778 -53.00 35.43 29.91
C SER A 778 -53.38 36.71 29.11
N PRO A 779 -53.85 36.65 27.82
CA PRO A 779 -54.44 35.52 27.07
C PRO A 779 -54.07 35.32 25.55
N THR A 780 -54.57 34.22 24.97
CA THR A 780 -54.70 33.77 23.54
C THR A 780 -55.85 34.50 22.78
N PRO A 781 -56.15 34.35 21.44
CA PRO A 781 -55.83 33.29 20.46
C PRO A 781 -55.48 33.66 18.96
N SER A 782 -55.11 32.60 18.23
CA SER A 782 -54.93 32.25 16.78
C SER A 782 -55.62 33.01 15.61
N ALA A 783 -54.90 33.14 14.48
CA ALA A 783 -55.34 32.72 13.12
C ALA A 783 -54.15 32.54 12.12
N SER A 784 -54.17 31.42 11.38
CA SER A 784 -53.29 30.97 10.26
C SER A 784 -53.83 31.47 8.88
N PRO A 785 -53.29 31.17 7.65
CA PRO A 785 -52.14 30.35 7.20
C PRO A 785 -51.20 31.04 6.15
N THR A 786 -50.02 30.50 5.75
CA THR A 786 -49.83 29.52 4.64
C THR A 786 -48.36 29.06 4.55
N ALA A 787 -48.18 27.87 4.00
CA ALA A 787 -47.08 26.89 4.09
C ALA A 787 -45.81 27.14 3.27
N SER A 788 -44.67 26.60 3.74
CA SER A 788 -43.94 25.50 3.07
C SER A 788 -42.90 24.86 4.02
N PRO A 789 -42.68 23.52 4.00
CA PRO A 789 -42.01 22.79 5.09
C PRO A 789 -40.53 22.50 4.82
N SER A 790 -39.71 22.52 5.88
CA SER A 790 -38.46 21.74 5.97
C SER A 790 -38.49 20.98 7.29
N ALA A 791 -38.35 19.65 7.22
CA ALA A 791 -38.42 18.76 8.36
C ALA A 791 -37.01 18.36 8.82
N SER A 792 -36.62 18.83 10.01
CA SER A 792 -35.67 18.14 10.87
C SER A 792 -36.44 17.28 11.86
N PRO A 793 -36.08 16.01 12.10
CA PRO A 793 -36.47 15.31 13.32
C PRO A 793 -35.34 15.38 14.36
N THR A 794 -35.64 15.99 15.50
CA THR A 794 -34.99 15.71 16.78
C THR A 794 -35.85 14.74 17.58
N THR A 795 -35.21 13.80 18.28
CA THR A 795 -35.82 13.08 19.41
C THR A 795 -34.79 12.87 20.52
N SER A 796 -35.00 13.51 21.67
CA SER A 796 -34.49 13.06 22.97
C SER A 796 -35.55 12.17 23.64
N PRO A 797 -35.12 11.20 24.47
CA PRO A 797 -35.91 10.81 25.64
C PRO A 797 -35.14 11.02 26.95
N SER A 798 -35.90 11.46 27.96
CA SER A 798 -35.52 11.60 29.37
C SER A 798 -36.20 10.50 30.20
N ALA A 799 -35.53 9.99 31.23
CA ALA A 799 -36.15 9.53 32.49
C ALA A 799 -35.13 9.53 33.65
N SER A 800 -35.48 10.20 34.76
CA SER A 800 -34.77 10.27 36.04
C SER A 800 -34.85 8.99 36.89
N PRO A 801 -34.04 8.89 37.96
CA PRO A 801 -34.55 8.42 39.25
C PRO A 801 -34.35 9.43 40.39
N THR A 802 -35.30 9.39 41.32
CA THR A 802 -35.47 10.22 42.54
C THR A 802 -34.54 9.87 43.70
N THR A 803 -34.35 10.82 44.62
CA THR A 803 -33.63 10.71 45.91
C THR A 803 -34.60 10.71 47.13
N SER A 804 -34.31 9.93 48.18
CA SER A 804 -34.42 10.37 49.60
C SER A 804 -33.84 9.35 50.64
N PRO A 805 -33.39 9.79 51.86
CA PRO A 805 -32.50 9.06 52.79
C PRO A 805 -33.07 8.79 54.22
N SER A 806 -32.33 8.02 55.06
CA SER A 806 -32.20 8.06 56.56
C SER A 806 -31.92 6.64 57.14
N GLY A 807 -31.07 6.32 58.14
CA GLY A 807 -30.10 7.06 58.95
C GLY A 807 -29.41 6.16 60.03
N THR A 808 -28.11 6.42 60.33
CA THR A 808 -27.34 6.20 61.61
C THR A 808 -26.98 4.77 62.10
N PRO A 809 -25.90 4.54 62.91
CA PRO A 809 -24.46 4.89 62.83
C PRO A 809 -23.48 3.67 62.86
N ALA A 810 -22.18 3.97 62.74
CA ALA A 810 -21.00 3.08 62.70
C ALA A 810 -20.70 2.23 63.97
N PRO A 811 -19.72 1.29 63.92
CA PRO A 811 -18.36 1.68 64.32
C PRO A 811 -17.20 1.12 63.46
N THR A 812 -16.13 1.90 63.40
CA THR A 812 -14.72 1.60 63.02
C THR A 812 -14.02 0.73 64.10
N PRO A 813 -12.74 0.28 63.98
CA PRO A 813 -11.76 0.28 62.87
C PRO A 813 -11.00 -1.07 62.69
N VAL A 814 -10.03 -1.15 61.75
CA VAL A 814 -8.60 -1.55 61.98
C VAL A 814 -7.89 -1.84 60.63
N VAL A 815 -6.61 -1.51 60.62
CA VAL A 815 -5.64 -1.24 59.54
C VAL A 815 -4.80 -2.49 59.19
N THR A 816 -4.66 -2.79 57.87
CA THR A 816 -3.60 -3.45 57.03
C THR A 816 -2.60 -4.50 57.61
N PRO A 817 -1.81 -5.30 56.82
CA PRO A 817 -1.74 -5.49 55.34
C PRO A 817 -1.57 -6.97 54.86
N THR A 818 -1.20 -7.14 53.57
CA THR A 818 -0.47 -8.27 52.89
C THR A 818 -1.34 -9.23 52.04
N PRO A 819 -0.79 -9.93 50.99
CA PRO A 819 -0.44 -9.40 49.67
C PRO A 819 -1.01 -10.22 48.46
N THR A 820 -1.01 -9.59 47.29
CA THR A 820 -0.71 -10.10 45.92
C THR A 820 -1.53 -11.27 45.30
N PRO A 821 -1.94 -11.16 44.01
CA PRO A 821 -3.00 -11.97 43.40
C PRO A 821 -2.55 -13.33 42.87
N THR A 822 -3.49 -14.27 42.84
CA THR A 822 -3.36 -15.57 42.16
C THR A 822 -3.72 -15.43 40.67
N PRO A 823 -2.90 -15.94 39.73
CA PRO A 823 -3.20 -15.96 38.31
C PRO A 823 -4.02 -17.19 37.87
N LEU A 824 -4.63 -17.00 36.70
CA LEU A 824 -5.42 -17.88 35.82
C LEU A 824 -4.91 -19.35 35.70
N PRO A 825 -5.79 -20.35 35.49
CA PRO A 825 -5.35 -21.69 35.13
C PRO A 825 -4.98 -21.81 33.64
N SER A 826 -3.79 -22.36 33.39
CA SER A 826 -3.36 -22.92 32.10
C SER A 826 -3.26 -24.44 32.23
N ALA A 827 -3.75 -25.19 31.25
CA ALA A 827 -3.57 -26.63 31.14
C ALA A 827 -2.31 -26.93 30.30
N SER A 828 -1.43 -27.75 30.86
CA SER A 828 -0.12 -28.16 30.36
C SER A 828 -0.20 -29.44 29.49
N PRO A 829 0.75 -29.65 28.56
CA PRO A 829 1.28 -30.98 28.23
C PRO A 829 2.62 -31.23 28.97
N THR A 830 2.79 -32.46 29.45
CA THR A 830 3.88 -33.00 30.30
C THR A 830 5.08 -33.49 29.45
N ALA A 831 6.31 -32.97 29.64
CA ALA A 831 7.51 -33.51 30.37
C ALA A 831 8.19 -34.75 29.74
N SER A 832 9.52 -35.00 29.71
CA SER A 832 10.74 -34.43 30.36
C SER A 832 12.02 -35.15 29.76
N PRO A 833 13.29 -35.07 30.27
CA PRO A 833 14.39 -34.23 29.74
C PRO A 833 15.79 -34.94 29.57
N THR A 834 16.86 -34.15 29.32
CA THR A 834 18.30 -34.22 29.80
C THR A 834 19.36 -34.21 28.67
N PRO A 835 20.62 -33.69 28.84
CA PRO A 835 21.17 -32.47 29.48
C PRO A 835 22.03 -31.58 28.52
N ALA A 836 22.59 -30.50 29.08
CA ALA A 836 23.38 -29.42 28.44
C ALA A 836 24.91 -29.70 28.27
N PRO A 837 25.79 -28.71 27.97
CA PRO A 837 26.42 -28.47 26.66
C PRO A 837 27.96 -28.69 26.64
N THR A 838 28.56 -28.75 25.45
CA THR A 838 30.03 -28.69 25.27
C THR A 838 30.46 -27.74 24.16
N SER A 839 31.70 -27.27 24.33
CA SER A 839 32.37 -26.12 23.72
C SER A 839 33.21 -26.43 22.46
N SER A 840 33.23 -25.46 21.54
CA SER A 840 34.27 -25.19 20.50
C SER A 840 34.14 -25.90 19.12
N PRO A 841 34.53 -25.23 17.99
CA PRO A 841 33.86 -25.35 16.69
C PRO A 841 34.62 -26.14 15.63
N THR A 842 33.92 -26.68 14.63
CA THR A 842 34.43 -26.99 13.27
C THR A 842 33.24 -27.18 12.29
N PRO A 843 33.40 -27.12 10.95
CA PRO A 843 32.79 -26.12 10.08
C PRO A 843 31.65 -26.65 9.20
N ALA A 844 30.98 -25.71 8.53
CA ALA A 844 29.83 -25.91 7.64
C ALA A 844 30.08 -26.86 6.44
N PRO A 845 28.98 -27.33 5.82
CA PRO A 845 28.76 -26.97 4.42
C PRO A 845 27.45 -26.20 4.22
N SER A 846 27.60 -25.18 3.38
CA SER A 846 26.63 -24.23 2.86
C SER A 846 25.61 -24.87 1.91
N ALA A 847 24.36 -24.39 1.95
CA ALA A 847 23.55 -24.10 0.75
C ALA A 847 22.29 -23.30 1.14
N LEU A 848 22.26 -22.02 0.76
CA LEU A 848 21.03 -21.25 0.53
C LEU A 848 20.24 -21.86 -0.67
N PRO A 849 18.95 -21.50 -0.83
CA PRO A 849 18.66 -20.59 -1.93
C PRO A 849 17.70 -19.43 -1.57
N SER A 850 18.04 -18.25 -2.09
CA SER A 850 17.14 -17.13 -2.36
C SER A 850 16.58 -17.30 -3.78
N ALA A 851 15.36 -16.85 -4.09
CA ALA A 851 14.82 -16.85 -5.45
C ALA A 851 14.06 -15.55 -5.78
N THR A 852 14.77 -14.64 -6.43
CA THR A 852 14.24 -13.65 -7.38
C THR A 852 13.44 -14.35 -8.51
N PRO A 853 12.48 -13.68 -9.19
CA PRO A 853 11.73 -14.30 -10.29
C PRO A 853 12.66 -14.91 -11.34
N ALA A 854 12.40 -16.16 -11.68
CA ALA A 854 13.17 -16.85 -12.70
C ALA A 854 12.99 -16.10 -14.04
N PRO A 855 14.09 -15.74 -14.75
CA PRO A 855 13.96 -15.17 -16.08
C PRO A 855 13.24 -16.16 -17.00
N ALA A 856 12.51 -15.62 -17.99
CA ALA A 856 11.73 -16.40 -18.96
C ALA A 856 12.52 -17.63 -19.46
N PRO A 857 11.88 -18.81 -19.57
CA PRO A 857 12.57 -20.03 -19.95
C PRO A 857 13.25 -19.82 -21.30
N ILE A 858 14.58 -19.93 -21.31
CA ILE A 858 15.34 -19.90 -22.55
C ILE A 858 15.13 -21.23 -23.25
N LYS A 859 14.65 -21.15 -24.49
CA LYS A 859 14.21 -22.26 -25.33
C LYS A 859 15.20 -23.42 -25.43
N ASP A 860 16.50 -23.13 -25.40
CA ASP A 860 17.59 -24.11 -25.60
C ASP A 860 18.46 -24.34 -24.34
N VAL A 861 17.98 -23.95 -23.15
CA VAL A 861 18.65 -24.22 -21.88
C VAL A 861 17.70 -24.99 -20.95
N PRO A 862 17.60 -26.33 -21.09
CA PRO A 862 16.75 -27.13 -20.22
C PRO A 862 17.24 -27.08 -18.77
N ALA A 863 16.35 -27.33 -17.80
CA ALA A 863 16.68 -27.37 -16.37
C ALA A 863 17.79 -28.38 -16.04
N THR A 864 17.94 -29.44 -16.85
CA THR A 864 18.98 -30.47 -16.74
C THR A 864 20.35 -30.04 -17.29
N HIS A 865 20.44 -28.91 -18.00
CA HIS A 865 21.72 -28.44 -18.51
C HIS A 865 22.63 -28.01 -17.34
N TRP A 866 23.90 -28.45 -17.34
CA TRP A 866 24.82 -28.23 -16.21
C TRP A 866 25.02 -26.75 -15.83
N ALA A 867 24.90 -25.85 -16.82
CA ALA A 867 25.01 -24.41 -16.62
C ALA A 867 23.65 -23.69 -16.46
N SER A 868 22.51 -24.40 -16.39
CA SER A 868 21.18 -23.79 -16.38
C SER A 868 21.02 -22.74 -15.27
N ALA A 869 21.42 -23.08 -14.04
CA ALA A 869 21.40 -22.15 -12.91
C ALA A 869 22.30 -20.92 -13.15
N SER A 870 23.54 -21.13 -13.61
CA SER A 870 24.46 -20.03 -13.87
C SER A 870 24.03 -19.14 -15.04
N ILE A 871 23.39 -19.71 -16.07
CA ILE A 871 22.88 -18.94 -17.21
C ILE A 871 21.70 -18.07 -16.76
N ARG A 872 20.75 -18.63 -16.00
CA ARG A 872 19.62 -17.88 -15.42
C ARG A 872 20.11 -16.76 -14.52
N GLN A 873 21.08 -17.04 -13.66
CA GLN A 873 21.68 -16.04 -12.78
C GLN A 873 22.44 -14.96 -13.56
N ALA A 874 23.15 -15.32 -14.64
CA ALA A 874 23.82 -14.34 -15.50
C ALA A 874 22.82 -13.40 -16.19
N ILE A 875 21.63 -13.89 -16.55
CA ILE A 875 20.57 -13.07 -17.15
C ILE A 875 19.93 -12.16 -16.11
N GLN A 876 19.63 -12.71 -14.93
CA GLN A 876 19.07 -11.98 -13.81
C GLN A 876 19.98 -10.84 -13.34
N LEU A 877 21.30 -11.05 -13.32
CA LEU A 877 22.30 -10.03 -13.00
C LEU A 877 22.57 -9.06 -14.17
N GLY A 878 21.88 -9.21 -15.31
CA GLY A 878 22.10 -8.40 -16.51
C GLY A 878 23.45 -8.63 -17.19
N ILE A 879 24.20 -9.66 -16.80
CA ILE A 879 25.52 -10.02 -17.34
C ILE A 879 25.38 -10.53 -18.77
N ALA A 880 24.47 -11.47 -18.98
CA ALA A 880 24.20 -12.10 -20.26
C ALA A 880 22.75 -11.86 -20.70
N GLN A 881 22.50 -11.96 -22.01
CA GLN A 881 21.15 -11.86 -22.58
C GLN A 881 20.96 -13.01 -23.57
N GLY A 882 19.71 -13.48 -23.69
CA GLY A 882 19.29 -14.36 -24.78
C GLY A 882 19.24 -13.62 -26.11
N TYR A 883 19.14 -14.38 -27.20
CA TYR A 883 18.86 -13.87 -28.53
C TYR A 883 17.36 -13.57 -28.67
N GLU A 884 17.00 -12.72 -29.65
CA GLU A 884 15.61 -12.34 -29.92
C GLU A 884 14.69 -13.53 -30.28
N ASP A 885 15.27 -14.64 -30.74
CA ASP A 885 14.59 -15.91 -31.01
C ASP A 885 14.29 -16.76 -29.76
N GLY A 886 14.62 -16.23 -28.56
CA GLY A 886 14.41 -16.88 -27.27
C GLY A 886 15.48 -17.93 -26.91
N SER A 887 16.55 -18.07 -27.71
CA SER A 887 17.68 -18.96 -27.42
C SER A 887 18.80 -18.27 -26.64
N PHE A 888 19.66 -19.03 -25.95
CA PHE A 888 20.91 -18.57 -25.34
C PHE A 888 22.14 -19.14 -26.04
N ARG A 889 21.98 -20.28 -26.73
CA ARG A 889 23.00 -21.04 -27.44
C ARG A 889 24.16 -21.42 -26.50
N PRO A 890 23.89 -22.22 -25.44
CA PRO A 890 24.84 -22.47 -24.36
C PRO A 890 26.17 -23.09 -24.82
N ASP A 891 26.14 -23.90 -25.88
CA ASP A 891 27.31 -24.60 -26.43
C ASP A 891 27.98 -23.84 -27.59
N ALA A 892 27.43 -22.71 -28.03
CA ALA A 892 28.06 -21.89 -29.04
C ALA A 892 29.34 -21.24 -28.50
N SER A 893 30.37 -21.16 -29.35
CA SER A 893 31.62 -20.46 -29.00
C SER A 893 31.38 -18.97 -28.87
N VAL A 894 31.97 -18.34 -27.84
CA VAL A 894 31.85 -16.90 -27.61
C VAL A 894 32.95 -16.14 -28.37
N SER A 895 32.57 -15.06 -29.05
CA SER A 895 33.55 -14.19 -29.72
C SER A 895 34.25 -13.26 -28.72
N ARG A 896 35.38 -12.66 -29.13
CA ARG A 896 36.10 -11.66 -28.30
C ARG A 896 35.24 -10.45 -28.02
N ALA A 897 34.41 -10.00 -28.97
CA ALA A 897 33.49 -8.90 -28.77
C ALA A 897 32.37 -9.25 -27.77
N GLU A 898 31.77 -10.44 -27.90
CA GLU A 898 30.75 -10.92 -26.97
C GLU A 898 31.31 -11.07 -25.55
N LEU A 899 32.49 -11.68 -25.38
CA LEU A 899 33.10 -11.84 -24.07
C LEU A 899 33.42 -10.49 -23.40
N ALA A 900 33.89 -9.50 -24.17
CA ALA A 900 34.15 -8.17 -23.65
C ALA A 900 32.88 -7.48 -23.14
N VAL A 901 31.74 -7.66 -23.83
CA VAL A 901 30.44 -7.15 -23.37
C VAL A 901 29.98 -7.85 -22.10
N LEU A 902 30.07 -9.18 -22.04
CA LEU A 902 29.71 -9.94 -20.83
C LEU A 902 30.58 -9.53 -19.63
N LEU A 903 31.89 -9.36 -19.84
CA LEU A 903 32.83 -8.94 -18.81
C LEU A 903 32.55 -7.51 -18.31
N ALA A 904 32.31 -6.57 -19.24
CA ALA A 904 31.99 -5.18 -18.86
C ALA A 904 30.69 -5.08 -18.05
N ARG A 905 29.67 -5.89 -18.38
CA ARG A 905 28.42 -5.98 -17.62
C ARG A 905 28.61 -6.62 -16.25
N ALA A 906 29.37 -7.72 -16.19
CA ALA A 906 29.68 -8.41 -14.94
C ALA A 906 30.40 -7.52 -13.91
N LEU A 907 31.19 -6.56 -14.39
CA LEU A 907 31.97 -5.62 -13.58
C LEU A 907 31.33 -4.22 -13.50
N GLN A 908 30.13 -4.04 -14.08
CA GLN A 908 29.41 -2.77 -14.15
C GLN A 908 30.26 -1.59 -14.67
N LEU A 909 31.12 -1.83 -15.66
CA LEU A 909 32.00 -0.80 -16.21
C LEU A 909 31.19 0.24 -17.00
N PRO A 910 31.49 1.55 -16.85
CA PRO A 910 30.82 2.58 -17.61
C PRO A 910 31.08 2.40 -19.12
N SER A 911 30.04 2.60 -19.93
CA SER A 911 30.20 2.61 -21.39
C SER A 911 30.89 3.89 -21.81
N ALA A 912 32.15 3.79 -22.26
CA ALA A 912 32.90 4.94 -22.75
C ALA A 912 32.37 5.38 -24.13
N GLY A 913 32.19 6.69 -24.33
CA GLY A 913 31.66 7.28 -25.57
C GLY A 913 32.63 7.28 -26.76
N GLY A 914 33.81 6.68 -26.62
CA GLY A 914 34.86 6.62 -27.65
C GLY A 914 35.10 5.22 -28.20
N GLN A 915 35.67 5.12 -29.40
CA GLN A 915 36.07 3.85 -30.01
C GLN A 915 37.49 3.48 -29.54
N ALA A 916 37.70 2.26 -29.03
CA ALA A 916 39.03 1.80 -28.61
C ALA A 916 40.03 1.81 -29.78
N ALA A 917 41.29 2.21 -29.53
CA ALA A 917 42.32 2.45 -30.53
C ALA A 917 42.96 1.16 -31.12
N PHE A 918 42.14 0.28 -31.69
CA PHE A 918 42.59 -0.93 -32.38
C PHE A 918 42.64 -0.71 -33.90
N LYS A 919 43.59 -1.35 -34.60
CA LYS A 919 43.75 -1.19 -36.06
C LYS A 919 42.54 -1.66 -36.87
N ASP A 920 41.79 -2.61 -36.33
CA ASP A 920 40.58 -3.20 -36.90
C ASP A 920 39.31 -2.70 -36.19
N ALA A 921 39.36 -1.52 -35.55
CA ALA A 921 38.22 -0.95 -34.84
C ALA A 921 36.95 -0.83 -35.71
N ALA A 922 37.11 -0.65 -37.03
CA ALA A 922 36.01 -0.63 -37.99
C ALA A 922 35.22 -1.95 -38.07
N GLN A 923 35.85 -3.09 -37.71
CA GLN A 923 35.19 -4.41 -37.67
C GLN A 923 34.41 -4.63 -36.38
N ILE A 924 34.51 -3.73 -35.38
CA ILE A 924 33.78 -3.85 -34.12
C ILE A 924 32.31 -3.44 -34.31
N PRO A 925 31.36 -4.34 -34.03
CA PRO A 925 29.93 -4.03 -34.12
C PRO A 925 29.53 -2.89 -33.18
N ALA A 926 28.57 -2.06 -33.61
CA ALA A 926 28.15 -0.88 -32.84
C ALA A 926 27.72 -1.22 -31.41
N TRP A 927 27.03 -2.35 -31.20
CA TRP A 927 26.57 -2.83 -29.89
C TRP A 927 27.69 -3.16 -28.91
N ALA A 928 28.91 -3.45 -29.40
CA ALA A 928 30.04 -3.86 -28.56
C ALA A 928 31.02 -2.71 -28.25
N ARG A 929 30.95 -1.58 -28.97
CA ARG A 929 31.98 -0.52 -28.94
C ARG A 929 32.17 0.08 -27.56
N GLY A 930 31.07 0.48 -26.90
CA GLY A 930 31.13 1.13 -25.58
C GLY A 930 31.68 0.21 -24.48
N SER A 931 31.27 -1.05 -24.47
CA SER A 931 31.76 -2.05 -23.51
C SER A 931 33.22 -2.43 -23.76
N ILE A 932 33.63 -2.58 -25.02
CA ILE A 932 35.03 -2.84 -25.37
C ILE A 932 35.91 -1.65 -24.98
N ALA A 933 35.45 -0.43 -25.21
CA ALA A 933 36.19 0.77 -24.80
C ALA A 933 36.32 0.86 -23.27
N GLY A 934 35.23 0.66 -22.52
CA GLY A 934 35.26 0.66 -21.05
C GLY A 934 36.15 -0.45 -20.47
N ALA A 935 36.10 -1.66 -21.03
CA ALA A 935 36.98 -2.75 -20.60
C ALA A 935 38.45 -2.52 -20.97
N ALA A 936 38.74 -1.83 -22.07
CA ALA A 936 40.12 -1.46 -22.45
C ALA A 936 40.66 -0.34 -21.56
N GLU A 937 39.83 0.65 -21.21
CA GLU A 937 40.17 1.74 -20.27
C GLU A 937 40.44 1.23 -18.86
N ALA A 938 39.64 0.24 -18.39
CA ALA A 938 39.90 -0.50 -17.16
C ALA A 938 41.15 -1.42 -17.24
N GLY A 939 41.84 -1.43 -18.40
CA GLY A 939 43.03 -2.23 -18.65
C GLY A 939 42.76 -3.72 -18.77
N LEU A 940 41.51 -4.19 -18.77
CA LEU A 940 41.17 -5.61 -18.70
C LEU A 940 41.39 -6.33 -20.03
N ILE A 941 41.15 -5.65 -21.15
CA ILE A 941 41.33 -6.21 -22.50
C ILE A 941 42.33 -5.37 -23.31
N GLY A 942 43.06 -6.02 -24.22
CA GLY A 942 44.02 -5.41 -25.12
C GLY A 942 44.05 -6.06 -26.50
N GLY A 943 44.78 -5.44 -27.43
CA GLY A 943 45.00 -5.94 -28.79
C GLY A 943 46.13 -6.96 -28.87
N TYR A 944 46.22 -7.66 -30.00
CA TYR A 944 47.35 -8.52 -30.34
C TYR A 944 48.60 -7.70 -30.67
N GLU A 945 49.76 -8.35 -30.78
CA GLU A 945 51.05 -7.70 -31.10
C GLU A 945 51.02 -6.88 -32.41
N ASP A 946 50.15 -7.24 -33.35
CA ASP A 946 49.94 -6.51 -34.60
C ASP A 946 49.06 -5.24 -34.44
N GLY A 947 48.50 -5.00 -33.26
CA GLY A 947 47.60 -3.89 -32.92
C GLY A 947 46.11 -4.13 -33.22
N SER A 948 45.71 -5.35 -33.59
CA SER A 948 44.31 -5.73 -33.86
C SER A 948 43.57 -6.25 -32.61
N PHE A 949 42.25 -6.10 -32.56
CA PHE A 949 41.38 -6.66 -31.52
C PHE A 949 40.76 -8.00 -31.91
N ARG A 950 40.47 -8.22 -33.20
CA ARG A 950 39.85 -9.41 -33.82
C ARG A 950 38.49 -9.75 -33.20
N PRO A 951 37.44 -8.92 -33.38
CA PRO A 951 36.17 -9.00 -32.66
C PRO A 951 35.43 -10.34 -32.81
N ASP A 952 35.47 -10.94 -34.00
CA ASP A 952 34.74 -12.20 -34.30
C ASP A 952 35.53 -13.47 -33.95
N ARG A 953 36.79 -13.34 -33.52
CA ARG A 953 37.61 -14.50 -33.16
C ARG A 953 37.07 -15.15 -31.89
N ALA A 954 36.91 -16.48 -31.91
CA ALA A 954 36.58 -17.26 -30.71
C ALA A 954 37.69 -17.16 -29.65
N VAL A 955 37.29 -17.02 -28.39
CA VAL A 955 38.22 -16.92 -27.24
C VAL A 955 38.60 -18.33 -26.76
N THR A 956 39.88 -18.55 -26.53
CA THR A 956 40.38 -19.81 -25.95
C THR A 956 40.26 -19.82 -24.42
N ARG A 957 40.20 -21.00 -23.82
CA ARG A 957 40.16 -21.14 -22.34
C ARG A 957 41.37 -20.53 -21.65
N ALA A 958 42.55 -20.57 -22.26
CA ALA A 958 43.75 -19.89 -21.73
C ALA A 958 43.61 -18.36 -21.74
N GLU A 959 43.03 -17.79 -22.79
CA GLU A 959 42.76 -16.34 -22.88
C GLU A 959 41.71 -15.91 -21.85
N LEU A 960 40.63 -16.68 -21.67
CA LEU A 960 39.61 -16.42 -20.64
C LEU A 960 40.21 -16.43 -19.22
N ALA A 961 41.10 -17.37 -18.93
CA ALA A 961 41.74 -17.48 -17.63
C ALA A 961 42.58 -16.24 -17.28
N VAL A 962 43.32 -15.69 -18.24
CA VAL A 962 44.09 -14.46 -18.00
C VAL A 962 43.17 -13.26 -17.76
N LEU A 963 42.10 -13.13 -18.55
CA LEU A 963 41.14 -12.03 -18.39
C LEU A 963 40.41 -12.10 -17.05
N ALA A 964 39.93 -13.29 -16.66
CA ALA A 964 39.21 -13.47 -15.41
C ALA A 964 40.11 -13.29 -14.18
N ALA A 965 41.36 -13.76 -14.21
CA ALA A 965 42.30 -13.53 -13.11
C ALA A 965 42.57 -12.02 -12.91
N LYS A 966 42.71 -11.27 -14.00
CA LYS A 966 42.90 -9.81 -13.97
C LYS A 966 41.65 -9.09 -13.43
N ALA A 967 40.47 -9.49 -13.90
CA ALA A 967 39.20 -8.94 -13.44
C ALA A 967 38.90 -9.24 -11.96
N ALA A 968 39.35 -10.40 -11.46
CA ALA A 968 39.25 -10.79 -10.06
C ALA A 968 40.27 -10.10 -9.14
N GLY A 969 41.18 -9.27 -9.68
CA GLY A 969 42.26 -8.65 -8.91
C GLY A 969 43.27 -9.66 -8.34
N LEU A 970 43.30 -10.89 -8.86
CA LEU A 970 44.23 -11.92 -8.39
C LEU A 970 45.64 -11.54 -8.82
N SER A 971 46.61 -11.72 -7.90
CA SER A 971 48.04 -11.55 -8.16
C SER A 971 48.69 -12.91 -8.36
N PRO A 972 48.82 -13.42 -9.60
CA PRO A 972 49.30 -14.78 -9.82
C PRO A 972 50.79 -14.88 -9.49
N ALA A 973 51.15 -15.81 -8.61
CA ALA A 973 52.55 -16.01 -8.24
C ALA A 973 53.38 -16.43 -9.46
N ALA A 974 54.51 -15.74 -9.67
CA ALA A 974 55.40 -16.03 -10.78
C ALA A 974 55.90 -17.49 -10.71
N GLY A 975 55.68 -18.25 -11.79
CA GLY A 975 56.05 -19.67 -11.85
C GLY A 975 55.04 -20.66 -11.27
N ALA A 976 53.91 -20.19 -10.73
CA ALA A 976 52.81 -21.05 -10.28
C ALA A 976 52.28 -21.91 -11.43
N ARG A 977 51.98 -23.18 -11.13
CA ARG A 977 51.51 -24.17 -12.10
C ARG A 977 50.22 -24.80 -11.60
N PRO A 978 49.21 -24.96 -12.46
CA PRO A 978 48.00 -25.69 -12.10
C PRO A 978 48.25 -27.20 -12.18
N ASP A 979 47.50 -27.95 -11.38
CA ASP A 979 47.53 -29.41 -11.38
C ASP A 979 46.51 -29.93 -12.41
N TYR A 980 46.97 -30.12 -13.65
CA TYR A 980 46.22 -30.76 -14.73
C TYR A 980 47.13 -31.68 -15.55
N ALA A 981 46.60 -32.82 -15.98
CA ALA A 981 47.28 -33.80 -16.84
C ALA A 981 47.78 -33.21 -18.18
N ASP A 982 47.17 -32.13 -18.67
CA ASP A 982 47.59 -31.41 -19.87
C ASP A 982 48.35 -30.09 -19.58
N LEU A 983 48.99 -29.98 -18.42
CA LEU A 983 49.85 -28.84 -18.03
C LEU A 983 50.87 -28.45 -19.12
N ALA A 984 51.46 -29.44 -19.80
CA ALA A 984 52.42 -29.20 -20.89
C ALA A 984 51.81 -28.40 -22.05
N SER A 985 50.51 -28.56 -22.30
CA SER A 985 49.76 -27.84 -23.33
C SER A 985 49.33 -26.44 -22.90
N ILE A 986 49.33 -26.13 -21.60
CA ILE A 986 49.00 -24.78 -21.10
C ILE A 986 50.19 -23.85 -21.40
N PRO A 987 50.01 -22.77 -22.19
CA PRO A 987 51.10 -21.85 -22.49
C PRO A 987 51.70 -21.24 -21.24
N ALA A 988 53.02 -21.04 -21.22
CA ALA A 988 53.74 -20.53 -20.05
C ALA A 988 53.16 -19.21 -19.51
N TRP A 989 52.65 -18.34 -20.40
CA TRP A 989 52.03 -17.07 -20.04
C TRP A 989 50.67 -17.21 -19.33
N ALA A 990 49.96 -18.32 -19.53
CA ALA A 990 48.64 -18.56 -18.93
C ALA A 990 48.72 -19.32 -17.59
N ARG A 991 49.79 -20.11 -17.38
CA ARG A 991 49.91 -21.03 -16.24
C ARG A 991 49.68 -20.35 -14.88
N PRO A 992 50.27 -19.18 -14.58
CA PRO A 992 50.03 -18.53 -13.29
C PRO A 992 48.57 -18.15 -13.09
N SER A 993 47.90 -17.60 -14.12
CA SER A 993 46.49 -17.21 -14.04
C SER A 993 45.55 -18.42 -13.89
N VAL A 994 45.84 -19.52 -14.60
CA VAL A 994 45.10 -20.77 -14.45
C VAL A 994 45.26 -21.33 -13.03
N ALA A 995 46.47 -21.32 -12.48
CA ALA A 995 46.73 -21.76 -11.11
C ALA A 995 46.00 -20.88 -10.08
N ALA A 996 46.02 -19.56 -10.25
CA ALA A 996 45.35 -18.62 -9.36
C ALA A 996 43.81 -18.79 -9.37
N LEU A 997 43.21 -18.98 -10.55
CA LEU A 997 41.77 -19.23 -10.66
C LEU A 997 41.36 -20.61 -10.15
N GLN A 998 42.22 -21.62 -10.30
CA GLN A 998 42.01 -22.95 -9.71
C GLN A 998 42.02 -22.85 -8.18
N GLN A 999 43.00 -22.14 -7.61
CA GLN A 999 43.09 -21.91 -6.16
C GLN A 999 41.92 -21.09 -5.60
N ALA A 1000 41.46 -20.08 -6.35
CA ALA A 1000 40.31 -19.26 -5.98
C ALA A 1000 38.95 -19.96 -6.20
N GLY A 1001 38.93 -21.17 -6.77
CA GLY A 1001 37.69 -21.90 -7.08
C GLY A 1001 36.84 -21.27 -8.19
N LEU A 1002 37.37 -20.32 -8.96
CA LEU A 1002 36.64 -19.58 -9.99
C LEU A 1002 36.55 -20.35 -11.30
N MET A 1003 37.62 -21.04 -11.70
CA MET A 1003 37.70 -21.78 -12.96
C MET A 1003 38.36 -23.15 -12.79
N GLY A 1004 37.66 -24.21 -13.23
CA GLY A 1004 38.14 -25.59 -13.22
C GLY A 1004 38.41 -26.17 -14.62
N GLY A 1005 38.89 -27.42 -14.64
CA GLY A 1005 39.09 -28.22 -15.85
C GLY A 1005 37.77 -28.66 -16.51
N ILE A 1006 37.88 -29.36 -17.64
CA ILE A 1006 36.73 -29.85 -18.43
C ILE A 1006 36.45 -31.35 -18.21
N GLY A 1007 37.00 -31.95 -17.16
CA GLY A 1007 36.93 -33.39 -16.88
C GLY A 1007 38.19 -34.16 -17.32
N GLY A 1008 38.38 -35.36 -16.76
CA GLY A 1008 39.55 -36.20 -17.04
C GLY A 1008 40.89 -35.59 -16.63
N ASP A 1009 40.88 -34.70 -15.62
CA ASP A 1009 42.03 -33.94 -15.13
C ASP A 1009 42.68 -33.03 -16.19
N ARG A 1010 41.90 -32.50 -17.15
CA ARG A 1010 42.39 -31.64 -18.24
C ARG A 1010 41.83 -30.24 -18.19
N PHE A 1011 42.64 -29.24 -18.51
CA PHE A 1011 42.23 -27.85 -18.68
C PHE A 1011 41.80 -27.50 -20.11
N ALA A 1012 42.37 -28.14 -21.13
CA ALA A 1012 42.14 -27.87 -22.56
C ALA A 1012 42.37 -26.38 -22.97
N PRO A 1013 43.61 -25.87 -22.88
CA PRO A 1013 43.92 -24.45 -23.01
C PRO A 1013 43.59 -23.83 -24.36
N THR A 1014 43.62 -24.61 -25.44
CA THR A 1014 43.35 -24.14 -26.82
C THR A 1014 41.89 -24.32 -27.24
N ALA A 1015 41.05 -24.97 -26.42
CA ALA A 1015 39.65 -25.16 -26.76
C ALA A 1015 38.89 -23.82 -26.70
N PRO A 1016 37.95 -23.59 -27.64
CA PRO A 1016 37.10 -22.40 -27.60
C PRO A 1016 36.18 -22.43 -26.38
N VAL A 1017 35.92 -21.25 -25.82
CA VAL A 1017 35.02 -21.06 -24.68
C VAL A 1017 33.59 -21.02 -25.16
N THR A 1018 32.71 -21.80 -24.54
CA THR A 1018 31.28 -21.74 -24.81
C THR A 1018 30.61 -20.60 -24.04
N ARG A 1019 29.46 -20.12 -24.52
CA ARG A 1019 28.64 -19.10 -23.83
C ARG A 1019 28.25 -19.53 -22.41
N ALA A 1020 27.94 -20.81 -22.20
CA ALA A 1020 27.68 -21.38 -20.88
C ALA A 1020 28.89 -21.29 -19.93
N GLN A 1021 30.10 -21.58 -20.44
CA GLN A 1021 31.34 -21.49 -19.65
C GLN A 1021 31.66 -20.04 -19.28
N ALA A 1022 31.46 -19.10 -20.19
CA ALA A 1022 31.64 -17.67 -19.92
C ALA A 1022 30.65 -17.16 -18.86
N ALA A 1023 29.35 -17.48 -19.00
CA ALA A 1023 28.33 -17.09 -18.04
C ALA A 1023 28.59 -17.65 -16.64
N ALA A 1024 28.93 -18.94 -16.54
CA ALA A 1024 29.23 -19.58 -15.26
C ALA A 1024 30.45 -18.97 -14.55
N LEU A 1025 31.51 -18.63 -15.29
CA LEU A 1025 32.68 -17.98 -14.71
C LEU A 1025 32.36 -16.56 -14.25
N LEU A 1026 31.65 -15.77 -15.06
CA LEU A 1026 31.36 -14.37 -14.76
C LEU A 1026 30.37 -14.21 -13.61
N VAL A 1027 29.41 -15.13 -13.45
CA VAL A 1027 28.53 -15.15 -12.27
C VAL A 1027 29.33 -15.40 -10.98
N ARG A 1028 30.29 -16.34 -10.99
CA ARG A 1028 31.17 -16.57 -9.83
C ARG A 1028 32.05 -15.37 -9.54
N LEU A 1029 32.55 -14.72 -10.59
CA LEU A 1029 33.35 -13.51 -10.49
C LEU A 1029 32.55 -12.35 -9.86
N SER A 1030 31.31 -12.11 -10.31
CA SER A 1030 30.44 -11.09 -9.74
C SER A 1030 30.03 -11.39 -8.29
N ALA A 1031 29.81 -12.66 -7.94
CA ALA A 1031 29.53 -13.06 -6.57
C ALA A 1031 30.71 -12.79 -5.61
N GLN A 1032 31.95 -12.92 -6.08
CA GLN A 1032 33.14 -12.63 -5.28
C GLN A 1032 33.36 -11.12 -5.05
N GLN A 1033 32.83 -10.25 -5.90
CA GLN A 1033 32.90 -8.79 -5.71
C GLN A 1033 31.81 -8.24 -4.77
N ALA A 1034 30.74 -9.00 -4.58
CA ALA A 1034 29.65 -8.68 -3.66
C ALA A 1034 29.90 -9.20 -2.22
N ALA A 1035 30.97 -9.98 -2.03
CA ALA A 1035 31.47 -10.49 -0.75
C ALA A 1035 32.71 -9.70 -0.32
#